data_AF-A0A7C5A9G2-F1
#
_entry.id   AF-A0A7C5A9G2-F1
#
_cell.length_a   1.000
_cell.length_b   1.000
_cell.length_c   1.000
_cell.angle_alpha   90.00
_cell.angle_beta   90.00
_cell.angle_gamma   90.00
#
_symmetry.space_group_name_H-M   'P 1'
#
loop_
_entity.id
_entity.type
_entity.pdbx_description
1 polymer ?
#
loop_
_entity_poly.entity_id
_entity_poly.type
_entity_poly.pdbx_seq_one_letter_code
_entity_poly.pdbx_strand_id
1 'polypeptide(L)'
;MKDIILHGDVYACLEQLENNSIAVAITSPPYWKQRDYGFEGQIGQENTPEEYIGKLVTVFNKLRQKLREDGVFFLNIGDKYLSRYGKSHLLQIPYRLAYHMVKDGWYLEDVICWFKPNHMPSSVKDRFTNTYEPVLVFTKNKKNIYKKSLSNVIKIPLQQTPWKHTAIFPEKLVEEMLNRVDINDGDLILDPFAGTGTVAAVVKRIRNSLLSKKVFSIMIEKGNMFIDIIKERVNIKDIRKVNDVRYEWSPVKEEKLPLDIEPKEILTDKCGEVFITDTSSEFLSALKGATTEKFKTFHNEDALYFFGVKKWTLQDLYYIHSIFYEGYVLRNMLVISNERRWYPVFMFAKDSTSVEYKFYLDNVRTQLKTEEKNRNWWNESFIGMKVRDISGKKSKEGKIVKIVKKYEDGFPKVVVVQWNGYASIEFVLHPSKDALIMEGLIFKCPKCGNKLEELYNPTRENICPSCGTILWKDIKTIPIVEEPEEIVEEIKKLKNVNYNVGEVIKIEEFEERRKKTKSKFAELERINWGASPGARKLMLGEYFTKMRLYKIDQPTIAQYLTILRKHKGLSIQDIIDKLPKSYKHTVGHWFRKDFGGSVLIPTDVPLLKKILETNDTMLDVLERTVLKFQTVKATIKGKNPGDFIEGLSDEDLVGYLKKLYVLS
;
A
#
# COMPACT_ATOMS: atom_id res chain seq x y z
N MET A 1 -45.81 8.01 -13.20
CA MET A 1 -44.65 7.10 -13.26
C MET A 1 -44.45 6.44 -11.89
N LYS A 2 -43.76 5.30 -11.83
CA LYS A 2 -43.45 4.55 -10.59
C LYS A 2 -42.00 4.05 -10.68
N ASP A 3 -41.41 3.65 -9.57
CA ASP A 3 -40.09 3.00 -9.60
C ASP A 3 -40.19 1.64 -10.27
N ILE A 4 -39.14 1.27 -11.01
CA ILE A 4 -39.08 0.04 -11.79
C ILE A 4 -37.74 -0.66 -11.54
N ILE A 5 -37.78 -1.99 -11.45
CA ILE A 5 -36.59 -2.84 -11.56
C ILE A 5 -36.64 -3.57 -12.91
N LEU A 6 -35.62 -3.38 -13.74
CA LEU A 6 -35.39 -4.20 -14.93
C LEU A 6 -34.39 -5.30 -14.56
N HIS A 7 -34.86 -6.55 -14.65
CA HIS A 7 -34.08 -7.73 -14.29
C HIS A 7 -33.53 -8.40 -15.55
N GLY A 8 -32.24 -8.21 -15.83
CA GLY A 8 -31.57 -8.71 -17.02
C GLY A 8 -30.20 -8.09 -17.27
N ASP A 9 -29.58 -8.43 -18.40
CA ASP A 9 -28.35 -7.77 -18.86
C ASP A 9 -28.52 -6.26 -19.05
N VAL A 10 -27.49 -5.49 -18.68
CA VAL A 10 -27.52 -4.03 -18.71
C VAL A 10 -27.82 -3.46 -20.09
N TYR A 11 -27.24 -4.02 -21.15
CA TYR A 11 -27.44 -3.52 -22.51
C TYR A 11 -28.87 -3.82 -22.96
N ALA A 12 -29.33 -5.04 -22.74
CA ALA A 12 -30.70 -5.48 -23.04
C ALA A 12 -31.75 -4.60 -22.36
N CYS A 13 -31.55 -4.31 -21.06
CA CYS A 13 -32.45 -3.47 -20.28
C CYS A 13 -32.44 -2.01 -20.76
N LEU A 14 -31.28 -1.46 -21.13
CA LEU A 14 -31.21 -0.12 -21.72
C LEU A 14 -32.00 -0.04 -23.04
N GLU A 15 -32.07 -1.11 -23.84
CA GLU A 15 -32.88 -1.12 -25.07
C GLU A 15 -34.37 -0.89 -24.82
N GLN A 16 -34.87 -1.32 -23.67
CA GLN A 16 -36.28 -1.19 -23.28
C GLN A 16 -36.66 0.23 -22.84
N LEU A 17 -35.67 1.10 -22.62
CA LEU A 17 -35.90 2.48 -22.20
C LEU A 17 -36.10 3.40 -23.40
N GLU A 18 -37.01 4.35 -23.27
CA GLU A 18 -37.19 5.43 -24.25
C GLU A 18 -35.93 6.30 -24.33
N ASN A 19 -35.58 6.73 -25.54
CA ASN A 19 -34.46 7.65 -25.74
C ASN A 19 -34.81 9.03 -25.14
N ASN A 20 -33.78 9.78 -24.70
CA ASN A 20 -33.94 11.11 -24.13
C ASN A 20 -34.92 11.19 -22.93
N SER A 21 -35.04 10.13 -22.14
CA SER A 21 -36.00 10.05 -21.02
C SER A 21 -35.35 10.18 -19.64
N ILE A 22 -34.06 9.86 -19.52
CA ILE A 22 -33.35 9.79 -18.25
C ILE A 22 -32.72 11.15 -17.92
N ALA A 23 -33.06 11.73 -16.77
CA ALA A 23 -32.50 13.00 -16.32
C ALA A 23 -31.11 12.81 -15.70
N VAL A 24 -30.95 11.79 -14.86
CA VAL A 24 -29.69 11.50 -14.18
C VAL A 24 -29.43 10.00 -14.22
N ALA A 25 -28.21 9.60 -14.58
CA ALA A 25 -27.72 8.25 -14.35
C ALA A 25 -26.65 8.29 -13.25
N ILE A 26 -26.69 7.36 -12.30
CA ILE A 26 -25.70 7.21 -11.23
C ILE A 26 -25.35 5.74 -11.12
N THR A 27 -24.06 5.40 -11.18
CA THR A 27 -23.67 3.99 -11.09
C THR A 27 -22.25 3.75 -10.63
N SER A 28 -21.99 2.49 -10.26
CA SER A 28 -20.65 1.93 -10.08
C SER A 28 -20.63 0.55 -10.73
N PRO A 29 -20.03 0.39 -11.92
CA PRO A 29 -20.00 -0.90 -12.59
C PRO A 29 -19.15 -1.91 -11.82
N PRO A 30 -19.26 -3.22 -12.10
CA PRO A 30 -18.28 -4.20 -11.64
C PRO A 30 -16.86 -3.78 -12.02
N TYR A 31 -15.96 -3.66 -11.05
CA TYR A 31 -14.56 -3.30 -11.33
C TYR A 31 -13.78 -4.48 -11.88
N TRP A 32 -12.90 -4.21 -12.84
CA TRP A 32 -12.11 -5.23 -13.51
C TRP A 32 -11.34 -6.12 -12.52
N LYS A 33 -11.54 -7.44 -12.64
CA LYS A 33 -10.95 -8.52 -11.83
C LYS A 33 -11.12 -8.35 -10.31
N GLN A 34 -12.08 -7.54 -9.85
CA GLN A 34 -12.30 -7.29 -8.42
C GLN A 34 -13.18 -8.35 -7.76
N ARG A 35 -14.27 -8.75 -8.43
CA ARG A 35 -15.24 -9.74 -7.92
C ARG A 35 -15.79 -10.58 -9.06
N ASP A 36 -15.96 -11.86 -8.80
CA ASP A 36 -16.74 -12.77 -9.62
C ASP A 36 -18.13 -12.92 -8.96
N TYR A 37 -19.17 -12.60 -9.72
CA TYR A 37 -20.57 -12.69 -9.31
C TYR A 37 -21.23 -14.00 -9.82
N GLY A 38 -20.47 -14.86 -10.50
CA GLY A 38 -20.84 -16.25 -10.76
C GLY A 38 -21.86 -16.44 -11.88
N PHE A 39 -21.91 -15.54 -12.87
CA PHE A 39 -22.78 -15.70 -14.04
C PHE A 39 -22.05 -15.44 -15.36
N GLU A 40 -22.51 -16.11 -16.42
CA GLU A 40 -21.92 -16.02 -17.75
C GLU A 40 -22.11 -14.62 -18.36
N GLY A 41 -21.08 -14.13 -19.06
CA GLY A 41 -21.09 -12.82 -19.70
C GLY A 41 -20.91 -11.63 -18.75
N GLN A 42 -20.59 -11.86 -17.47
CA GLN A 42 -20.37 -10.80 -16.49
C GLN A 42 -19.30 -9.80 -16.93
N ILE A 43 -19.62 -8.51 -16.84
CA ILE A 43 -18.66 -7.41 -17.01
C ILE A 43 -17.70 -7.39 -15.82
N GLY A 44 -16.42 -7.14 -16.07
CA GLY A 44 -15.36 -7.09 -15.07
C GLY A 44 -14.52 -8.37 -14.98
N GLN A 45 -14.76 -9.36 -15.84
CA GLN A 45 -13.99 -10.61 -15.92
C GLN A 45 -13.22 -10.80 -17.23
N GLU A 46 -13.15 -9.76 -18.05
CA GLU A 46 -12.43 -9.73 -19.33
C GLU A 46 -10.94 -10.04 -19.16
N ASN A 47 -10.29 -10.54 -20.22
CA ASN A 47 -8.90 -10.98 -20.15
C ASN A 47 -7.93 -9.81 -20.03
N THR A 48 -8.29 -8.68 -20.63
CA THR A 48 -7.46 -7.48 -20.69
C THR A 48 -8.24 -6.24 -20.20
N PRO A 49 -7.54 -5.22 -19.66
CA PRO A 49 -8.18 -3.94 -19.36
C PRO A 49 -8.84 -3.29 -20.58
N GLU A 50 -8.27 -3.46 -21.77
CA GLU A 50 -8.76 -2.90 -23.03
C GLU A 50 -10.11 -3.51 -23.43
N GLU A 51 -10.28 -4.82 -23.24
CA GLU A 51 -11.56 -5.51 -23.43
C GLU A 51 -12.63 -4.99 -22.45
N TYR A 52 -12.27 -4.84 -21.18
CA TYR A 52 -13.17 -4.33 -20.14
C TYR A 52 -13.63 -2.90 -20.43
N ILE A 53 -12.69 -2.02 -20.77
CA ILE A 53 -12.99 -0.64 -21.14
C ILE A 53 -13.89 -0.62 -22.39
N GLY A 54 -13.57 -1.43 -23.40
CA GLY A 54 -14.37 -1.56 -24.63
C GLY A 54 -15.84 -1.91 -24.37
N LYS A 55 -16.10 -2.90 -23.49
CA LYS A 55 -17.47 -3.24 -23.09
C LYS A 55 -18.19 -2.09 -22.39
N LEU A 56 -17.52 -1.41 -21.45
CA LEU A 56 -18.12 -0.29 -20.73
C LEU A 56 -18.42 0.88 -21.66
N VAL A 57 -17.52 1.20 -22.59
CA VAL A 57 -17.76 2.21 -23.63
C VAL A 57 -19.01 1.86 -24.45
N THR A 58 -19.15 0.61 -24.91
CA THR A 58 -20.35 0.16 -25.63
C THR A 58 -21.63 0.33 -24.81
N VAL A 59 -21.65 -0.12 -23.55
CA VAL A 59 -22.81 0.01 -22.66
C VAL A 59 -23.14 1.47 -22.39
N PHE A 60 -22.14 2.30 -22.11
CA PHE A 60 -22.37 3.70 -21.81
C PHE A 60 -22.75 4.49 -23.07
N ASN A 61 -22.27 4.14 -24.25
CA ASN A 61 -22.78 4.74 -25.49
C ASN A 61 -24.27 4.46 -25.70
N LYS A 62 -24.75 3.27 -25.31
CA LYS A 62 -26.19 2.98 -25.26
C LYS A 62 -26.90 3.85 -24.22
N LEU A 63 -26.35 3.97 -23.01
CA LEU A 63 -26.87 4.86 -21.96
C LEU A 63 -26.96 6.32 -22.42
N ARG A 64 -25.98 6.83 -23.18
CA ARG A 64 -25.97 8.21 -23.71
C ARG A 64 -27.20 8.52 -24.55
N GLN A 65 -27.73 7.53 -25.28
CA GLN A 65 -28.96 7.67 -26.07
C GLN A 65 -30.21 7.79 -25.19
N LYS A 66 -30.18 7.22 -23.98
CA LYS A 66 -31.28 7.21 -23.02
C LYS A 66 -31.31 8.46 -22.16
N LEU A 67 -30.16 9.08 -21.93
CA LEU A 67 -30.07 10.38 -21.27
C LEU A 67 -30.77 11.47 -22.09
N ARG A 68 -31.50 12.33 -21.39
CA ARG A 68 -31.98 13.61 -21.90
C ARG A 68 -30.83 14.44 -22.47
N GLU A 69 -31.16 15.38 -23.35
CA GLU A 69 -30.17 16.30 -23.93
C GLU A 69 -29.40 17.12 -22.89
N ASP A 70 -30.04 17.43 -21.76
CA ASP A 70 -29.46 18.15 -20.63
C ASP A 70 -29.08 17.23 -19.46
N GLY A 71 -29.19 15.90 -19.63
CA GLY A 71 -28.99 14.91 -18.58
C GLY A 71 -27.52 14.70 -18.19
N VAL A 72 -27.33 14.15 -16.99
CA VAL A 72 -26.01 13.98 -16.35
C VAL A 72 -25.79 12.51 -15.95
N PHE A 73 -24.58 12.01 -16.17
CA PHE A 73 -24.15 10.68 -15.78
C PHE A 73 -22.98 10.74 -14.78
N PHE A 74 -23.22 10.25 -13.57
CA PHE A 74 -22.21 10.06 -12.54
C PHE A 74 -21.71 8.62 -12.54
N LEU A 75 -20.43 8.43 -12.83
CA LEU A 75 -19.77 7.13 -12.89
C LEU A 75 -18.70 7.02 -11.81
N ASN A 76 -18.98 6.24 -10.75
CA ASN A 76 -17.97 5.90 -9.74
C ASN A 76 -17.19 4.66 -10.18
N ILE A 77 -15.90 4.82 -10.48
CA ILE A 77 -15.04 3.70 -10.88
C ILE A 77 -13.65 3.85 -10.29
N GLY A 78 -13.26 2.90 -9.43
CA GLY A 78 -11.94 2.86 -8.81
C GLY A 78 -10.90 2.19 -9.71
N ASP A 79 -9.66 2.64 -9.58
CA ASP A 79 -8.54 2.08 -10.33
C ASP A 79 -8.08 0.71 -9.79
N LYS A 80 -7.29 0.00 -10.59
CA LYS A 80 -6.77 -1.33 -10.28
C LYS A 80 -5.28 -1.42 -10.47
N TYR A 81 -4.73 -2.34 -9.70
CA TYR A 81 -3.34 -2.71 -9.72
C TYR A 81 -3.20 -4.05 -10.40
N LEU A 82 -2.46 -4.13 -11.51
CA LEU A 82 -2.17 -5.40 -12.16
C LEU A 82 -1.04 -6.10 -11.42
N SER A 83 -1.19 -7.40 -11.13
CA SER A 83 -0.13 -8.24 -10.61
C SER A 83 0.32 -9.22 -11.69
N ARG A 84 1.34 -8.83 -12.47
CA ARG A 84 2.27 -9.81 -13.07
C ARG A 84 3.46 -9.91 -12.12
N TYR A 85 4.09 -11.08 -12.04
CA TYR A 85 5.21 -11.37 -11.14
C TYR A 85 6.20 -10.18 -11.04
N GLY A 86 6.44 -9.67 -9.83
CA GLY A 86 7.27 -8.47 -9.58
C GLY A 86 6.51 -7.14 -9.80
N LYS A 87 6.55 -6.25 -8.79
CA LYS A 87 6.01 -4.87 -8.75
C LYS A 87 4.67 -4.63 -9.49
N SER A 88 3.58 -4.68 -8.75
CA SER A 88 2.25 -4.35 -9.27
C SER A 88 2.10 -2.85 -9.66
N HIS A 89 1.56 -2.55 -10.84
CA HIS A 89 1.39 -1.19 -11.37
C HIS A 89 -0.08 -0.76 -11.48
N LEU A 90 -0.32 0.54 -11.33
CA LEU A 90 -1.62 1.19 -11.41
C LEU A 90 -2.06 1.33 -12.88
N LEU A 91 -3.28 0.94 -13.21
CA LEU A 91 -3.72 0.77 -14.61
C LEU A 91 -4.34 2.00 -15.27
N GLN A 92 -4.75 3.01 -14.49
CA GLN A 92 -5.46 4.20 -14.95
C GLN A 92 -6.78 3.89 -15.67
N ILE A 93 -7.47 2.81 -15.26
CA ILE A 93 -8.75 2.38 -15.87
C ILE A 93 -9.78 3.51 -15.92
N PRO A 94 -10.03 4.28 -14.84
CA PRO A 94 -11.04 5.35 -14.86
C PRO A 94 -10.78 6.39 -15.95
N TYR A 95 -9.53 6.79 -16.13
CA TYR A 95 -9.15 7.88 -17.04
C TYR A 95 -9.00 7.40 -18.48
N ARG A 96 -8.56 6.16 -18.69
CA ARG A 96 -8.61 5.49 -20.01
C ARG A 96 -10.05 5.33 -20.48
N LEU A 97 -10.94 4.88 -19.61
CA LEU A 97 -12.37 4.82 -19.91
C LEU A 97 -12.94 6.20 -20.24
N ALA A 98 -12.64 7.22 -19.42
CA ALA A 98 -13.10 8.57 -19.69
C ALA A 98 -12.61 9.12 -21.03
N TYR A 99 -11.34 8.89 -21.38
CA TYR A 99 -10.77 9.29 -22.67
C TYR A 99 -11.54 8.69 -23.85
N HIS A 100 -11.77 7.38 -23.83
CA HIS A 100 -12.52 6.70 -24.90
C HIS A 100 -14.00 7.11 -24.94
N MET A 101 -14.64 7.35 -23.79
CA MET A 101 -16.00 7.90 -23.77
C MET A 101 -16.05 9.30 -24.40
N VAL A 102 -15.10 10.19 -24.08
CA VAL A 102 -15.05 11.53 -24.68
C VAL A 102 -14.82 11.46 -26.19
N LYS A 103 -13.96 10.55 -26.65
CA LYS A 103 -13.75 10.29 -28.08
C LYS A 103 -15.04 9.86 -28.79
N ASP A 104 -15.93 9.15 -28.09
CA ASP A 104 -17.24 8.70 -28.60
C ASP A 104 -18.37 9.74 -28.41
N GLY A 105 -17.99 11.00 -28.12
CA GLY A 105 -18.90 12.14 -28.10
C GLY A 105 -19.56 12.43 -26.76
N TRP A 106 -19.05 11.86 -25.67
CA TRP A 106 -19.39 12.33 -24.32
C TRP A 106 -18.65 13.63 -23.99
N TYR A 107 -19.24 14.46 -23.14
CA TYR A 107 -18.56 15.58 -22.51
C TYR A 107 -18.22 15.21 -21.06
N LEU A 108 -16.95 15.25 -20.67
CA LEU A 108 -16.54 15.12 -19.27
C LEU A 108 -16.59 16.50 -18.61
N GLU A 109 -17.56 16.72 -17.72
CA GLU A 109 -17.80 18.00 -17.07
C GLU A 109 -16.96 18.20 -15.80
N ASP A 110 -16.71 17.13 -15.06
CA ASP A 110 -15.91 17.15 -13.82
C ASP A 110 -15.38 15.76 -13.48
N VAL A 111 -14.34 15.73 -12.65
CA VAL A 111 -13.85 14.53 -11.97
C VAL A 111 -13.84 14.84 -10.48
N ILE A 112 -14.84 14.32 -9.78
CA ILE A 112 -14.98 14.52 -8.34
C ILE A 112 -14.08 13.50 -7.64
N CYS A 113 -13.17 13.98 -6.80
CA CYS A 113 -12.38 13.14 -5.92
C CYS A 113 -13.19 12.80 -4.66
N TRP A 114 -13.62 11.53 -4.54
CA TRP A 114 -14.21 11.02 -3.31
C TRP A 114 -13.13 10.44 -2.39
N PHE A 115 -12.73 11.22 -1.39
CA PHE A 115 -11.84 10.77 -0.31
C PHE A 115 -12.61 9.99 0.75
N LYS A 116 -12.03 8.88 1.22
CA LYS A 116 -12.57 7.96 2.24
C LYS A 116 -11.79 8.09 3.56
N PRO A 117 -12.27 8.90 4.53
CA PRO A 117 -11.55 9.14 5.79
C PRO A 117 -11.34 7.87 6.64
N ASN A 118 -12.23 6.89 6.52
CA ASN A 118 -12.21 5.61 7.22
C ASN A 118 -11.74 4.44 6.33
N HIS A 119 -10.85 4.71 5.37
CA HIS A 119 -10.27 3.65 4.53
C HIS A 119 -9.58 2.59 5.39
N MET A 120 -9.61 1.35 4.89
CA MET A 120 -8.94 0.24 5.56
C MET A 120 -7.41 0.43 5.49
N PRO A 121 -6.68 0.21 6.60
CA PRO A 121 -5.22 0.24 6.59
C PRO A 121 -4.66 -0.75 5.58
N SER A 122 -3.67 -0.31 4.79
CA SER A 122 -2.93 -1.18 3.87
C SER A 122 -1.62 -1.63 4.48
N SER A 123 -1.28 -2.92 4.32
CA SER A 123 0.02 -3.47 4.71
C SER A 123 1.11 -3.29 3.64
N VAL A 124 0.74 -2.73 2.49
CA VAL A 124 1.64 -2.48 1.36
C VAL A 124 2.67 -1.43 1.75
N LYS A 125 3.95 -1.68 1.41
CA LYS A 125 5.10 -0.85 1.82
C LYS A 125 5.78 -0.13 0.67
N ASP A 126 5.38 -0.45 -0.56
CA ASP A 126 6.00 0.01 -1.81
C ASP A 126 5.03 0.94 -2.58
N ARG A 127 4.06 1.54 -1.89
CA ARG A 127 3.17 2.58 -2.43
C ARG A 127 2.35 3.21 -1.32
N PHE A 128 1.74 4.34 -1.63
CA PHE A 128 0.71 4.96 -0.78
C PHE A 128 -0.53 4.07 -0.68
N THR A 129 -1.25 4.20 0.44
CA THR A 129 -2.54 3.53 0.62
C THR A 129 -3.58 4.15 -0.30
N ASN A 130 -4.42 3.33 -0.95
CA ASN A 130 -5.51 3.85 -1.76
C ASN A 130 -6.65 4.36 -0.89
N THR A 131 -6.89 5.67 -0.92
CA THR A 131 -7.79 6.36 0.00
C THR A 131 -8.88 7.19 -0.68
N TYR A 132 -8.79 7.42 -1.98
CA TYR A 132 -9.85 8.05 -2.76
C TYR A 132 -10.37 7.14 -3.89
N GLU A 133 -11.48 7.55 -4.49
CA GLU A 133 -12.02 7.06 -5.76
C GLU A 133 -12.51 8.24 -6.62
N PRO A 134 -12.34 8.21 -7.95
CA PRO A 134 -12.90 9.23 -8.81
C PRO A 134 -14.37 8.94 -9.14
N VAL A 135 -15.20 9.97 -9.12
CA VAL A 135 -16.52 10.00 -9.72
C VAL A 135 -16.45 10.87 -10.96
N LEU A 136 -16.53 10.24 -12.13
CA LEU A 136 -16.52 10.90 -13.43
C LEU A 136 -17.92 11.45 -13.72
N VAL A 137 -18.00 12.72 -14.12
CA VAL A 137 -19.27 13.39 -14.45
C VAL A 137 -19.36 13.61 -15.95
N PHE A 138 -20.21 12.85 -16.62
CA PHE A 138 -20.42 12.96 -18.06
C PHE A 138 -21.76 13.58 -18.41
N THR A 139 -21.82 14.25 -19.55
CA THR A 139 -23.06 14.82 -20.11
C THR A 139 -23.12 14.56 -21.60
N LYS A 140 -24.33 14.66 -22.16
CA LYS A 140 -24.54 14.55 -23.61
C LYS A 140 -24.07 15.80 -24.34
N ASN A 141 -24.25 16.97 -23.71
CA ASN A 141 -23.97 18.29 -24.25
C ASN A 141 -23.47 19.24 -23.15
N LYS A 142 -22.75 20.31 -23.52
CA LYS A 142 -22.27 21.37 -22.59
C LYS A 142 -23.38 22.13 -21.85
N LYS A 143 -24.58 22.20 -22.43
CA LYS A 143 -25.76 22.79 -21.79
C LYS A 143 -26.52 21.66 -21.08
N ASN A 144 -26.39 21.60 -19.77
CA ASN A 144 -26.92 20.51 -18.94
C ASN A 144 -27.28 21.02 -17.53
N ILE A 145 -27.90 20.14 -16.74
CA ILE A 145 -28.38 20.45 -15.39
C ILE A 145 -27.31 20.34 -14.29
N TYR A 146 -26.02 20.17 -14.62
CA TYR A 146 -24.93 20.01 -13.64
C TYR A 146 -24.44 21.34 -13.05
N LYS A 147 -24.31 21.38 -11.72
CA LYS A 147 -23.85 22.55 -10.95
C LYS A 147 -22.34 22.52 -10.72
N LYS A 148 -21.61 23.31 -11.51
CA LYS A 148 -20.13 23.39 -11.48
C LYS A 148 -19.54 24.20 -10.31
N SER A 149 -20.37 24.82 -9.47
CA SER A 149 -19.91 25.73 -8.41
C SER A 149 -19.42 25.02 -7.13
N LEU A 150 -19.71 23.73 -6.99
CA LEU A 150 -19.38 22.96 -5.80
C LEU A 150 -17.93 22.46 -5.83
N SER A 151 -17.36 22.20 -4.65
CA SER A 151 -16.03 21.58 -4.53
C SER A 151 -15.99 20.27 -5.31
N ASN A 152 -14.91 19.98 -6.04
CA ASN A 152 -14.73 18.67 -6.67
C ASN A 152 -13.90 17.71 -5.80
N VAL A 153 -13.75 18.04 -4.51
CA VAL A 153 -13.20 17.18 -3.47
C VAL A 153 -14.27 16.95 -2.41
N ILE A 154 -14.68 15.69 -2.23
CA ILE A 154 -15.69 15.29 -1.26
C ILE A 154 -15.13 14.28 -0.26
N LYS A 155 -15.48 14.43 1.01
CA LYS A 155 -14.97 13.60 2.11
C LYS A 155 -16.13 12.82 2.72
N ILE A 156 -16.36 11.61 2.23
CA ILE A 156 -17.48 10.77 2.66
C ILE A 156 -16.93 9.43 3.16
N PRO A 157 -17.24 9.03 4.40
CA PRO A 157 -16.81 7.73 4.90
C PRO A 157 -17.52 6.58 4.18
N LEU A 158 -16.84 5.44 4.08
CA LEU A 158 -17.44 4.17 3.69
C LEU A 158 -18.59 3.81 4.63
N GLN A 159 -19.69 3.32 4.05
CA GLN A 159 -20.88 2.88 4.76
C GLN A 159 -20.82 1.37 4.98
N GLN A 160 -21.00 0.92 6.23
CA GLN A 160 -21.13 -0.51 6.54
C GLN A 160 -22.52 -1.02 6.16
N THR A 161 -22.60 -2.28 5.73
CA THR A 161 -23.86 -2.89 5.30
C THR A 161 -24.00 -4.31 5.85
N PRO A 162 -25.23 -4.77 6.13
CA PRO A 162 -25.47 -6.12 6.64
C PRO A 162 -25.27 -7.22 5.59
N TRP A 163 -25.31 -6.87 4.29
CA TRP A 163 -25.23 -7.83 3.20
C TRP A 163 -23.78 -8.21 2.87
N LYS A 164 -23.46 -9.52 2.96
CA LYS A 164 -22.14 -10.07 2.63
C LYS A 164 -21.85 -9.97 1.12
N HIS A 165 -20.57 -9.82 0.77
CA HIS A 165 -20.06 -9.81 -0.62
C HIS A 165 -20.56 -8.67 -1.52
N THR A 166 -21.09 -7.60 -0.95
CA THR A 166 -21.57 -6.44 -1.70
C THR A 166 -20.48 -5.37 -1.83
N ALA A 167 -20.43 -4.68 -2.98
CA ALA A 167 -19.60 -3.51 -3.20
C ALA A 167 -20.52 -2.30 -3.32
N ILE A 168 -20.80 -1.64 -2.18
CA ILE A 168 -21.82 -0.60 -2.07
C ILE A 168 -21.12 0.74 -1.86
N PHE A 169 -21.35 1.70 -2.76
CA PHE A 169 -21.00 3.09 -2.46
C PHE A 169 -22.03 3.70 -1.47
N PRO A 170 -21.61 4.63 -0.59
CA PRO A 170 -22.49 5.20 0.44
C PRO A 170 -23.71 5.91 -0.13
N GLU A 171 -24.84 5.86 0.58
CA GLU A 171 -26.04 6.65 0.23
C GLU A 171 -25.72 8.16 0.22
N LYS A 172 -24.88 8.63 1.13
CA LYS A 172 -24.43 10.04 1.16
C LYS A 172 -23.70 10.45 -0.11
N LEU A 173 -23.01 9.53 -0.78
CA LEU A 173 -22.35 9.82 -2.05
C LEU A 173 -23.39 10.08 -3.15
N VAL A 174 -24.48 9.30 -3.16
CA VAL A 174 -25.61 9.52 -4.09
C VAL A 174 -26.31 10.85 -3.81
N GLU A 175 -26.55 11.16 -2.53
CA GLU A 175 -27.12 12.46 -2.15
C GLU A 175 -26.26 13.61 -2.67
N GLU A 176 -24.94 13.52 -2.48
CA GLU A 176 -24.00 14.51 -2.97
C GLU A 176 -24.05 14.68 -4.50
N MET A 177 -24.15 13.57 -5.25
CA MET A 177 -24.34 13.62 -6.71
C MET A 177 -25.68 14.26 -7.12
N LEU A 178 -26.78 13.91 -6.43
CA LEU A 178 -28.10 14.47 -6.73
C LEU A 178 -28.23 15.94 -6.31
N ASN A 179 -27.49 16.40 -5.30
CA ASN A 179 -27.44 17.81 -4.92
C ASN A 179 -26.72 18.68 -5.97
N ARG A 180 -25.89 18.06 -6.83
CA ARG A 180 -25.16 18.72 -7.92
C ARG A 180 -25.97 18.88 -9.19
N VAL A 181 -27.25 18.52 -9.19
CA VAL A 181 -28.13 18.63 -10.36
C VAL A 181 -29.45 19.29 -10.02
N ASP A 182 -30.04 19.98 -10.99
CA ASP A 182 -31.38 20.55 -10.88
C ASP A 182 -32.44 19.57 -11.36
N ILE A 183 -32.81 18.64 -10.46
CA ILE A 183 -33.90 17.68 -10.68
C ILE A 183 -35.29 18.32 -10.51
N ASN A 184 -36.24 17.92 -11.35
CA ASN A 184 -37.63 18.37 -11.37
C ASN A 184 -38.61 17.23 -11.10
N ASP A 185 -39.86 17.59 -10.80
CA ASP A 185 -40.94 16.60 -10.71
C ASP A 185 -41.10 15.85 -12.03
N GLY A 186 -41.22 14.53 -11.94
CA GLY A 186 -41.29 13.63 -13.10
C GLY A 186 -39.93 13.10 -13.58
N ASP A 187 -38.80 13.64 -13.10
CA ASP A 187 -37.49 13.17 -13.55
C ASP A 187 -37.22 11.70 -13.19
N LEU A 188 -36.56 11.01 -14.13
CA LEU A 188 -36.13 9.62 -14.02
C LEU A 188 -34.64 9.54 -13.66
N ILE A 189 -34.36 8.84 -12.56
CA ILE A 189 -33.00 8.56 -12.07
C ILE A 189 -32.68 7.09 -12.34
N LEU A 190 -31.65 6.83 -13.15
CA LEU A 190 -31.27 5.48 -13.58
C LEU A 190 -30.02 5.00 -12.83
N ASP A 191 -30.02 3.74 -12.40
CA ASP A 191 -28.81 3.00 -12.04
C ASP A 191 -28.68 1.76 -12.93
N PRO A 192 -27.79 1.77 -13.94
CA PRO A 192 -27.56 0.64 -14.83
C PRO A 192 -26.87 -0.57 -14.17
N PHE A 193 -26.29 -0.41 -12.97
CA PHE A 193 -25.65 -1.49 -12.21
C PHE A 193 -26.08 -1.39 -10.73
N ALA A 194 -27.36 -1.62 -10.48
CA ALA A 194 -28.01 -1.21 -9.24
C ALA A 194 -27.49 -1.91 -7.98
N GLY A 195 -27.00 -3.14 -8.08
CA GLY A 195 -26.53 -3.91 -6.93
C GLY A 195 -27.58 -3.96 -5.83
N THR A 196 -27.30 -3.39 -4.66
CA THR A 196 -28.26 -3.36 -3.54
C THR A 196 -29.26 -2.19 -3.57
N GLY A 197 -29.34 -1.45 -4.67
CA GLY A 197 -30.34 -0.39 -4.89
C GLY A 197 -30.12 0.86 -4.05
N THR A 198 -28.87 1.25 -3.82
CA THR A 198 -28.52 2.48 -3.06
C THR A 198 -29.15 3.72 -3.69
N VAL A 199 -29.14 3.83 -5.03
CA VAL A 199 -29.76 4.94 -5.74
C VAL A 199 -31.27 4.99 -5.49
N ALA A 200 -31.99 3.87 -5.63
CA ALA A 200 -33.42 3.81 -5.31
C ALA A 200 -33.72 4.18 -3.85
N ALA A 201 -32.86 3.79 -2.90
CA ALA A 201 -33.04 4.13 -1.49
C ALA A 201 -32.98 5.64 -1.26
N VAL A 202 -32.04 6.32 -1.89
CA VAL A 202 -31.91 7.80 -1.83
C VAL A 202 -33.07 8.49 -2.53
N VAL A 203 -33.46 8.03 -3.73
CA VAL A 203 -34.62 8.58 -4.47
C VAL A 203 -35.92 8.46 -3.66
N LYS A 204 -36.13 7.32 -3.00
CA LYS A 204 -37.27 7.11 -2.09
C LYS A 204 -37.23 8.09 -0.91
N ARG A 205 -36.05 8.35 -0.33
CA ARG A 205 -35.88 9.33 0.75
C ARG A 205 -36.19 10.75 0.28
N ILE A 206 -35.74 11.15 -0.92
CA ILE A 206 -36.06 12.47 -1.50
C ILE A 206 -37.57 12.67 -1.61
N ARG A 207 -38.30 11.67 -2.11
CA ARG A 207 -39.77 11.72 -2.19
C ARG A 207 -40.46 11.85 -0.82
N ASN A 208 -39.86 11.29 0.22
CA ASN A 208 -40.41 11.31 1.58
C ASN A 208 -39.86 12.47 2.44
N SER A 209 -39.08 13.38 1.86
CA SER A 209 -38.49 14.51 2.57
C SER A 209 -39.46 15.70 2.66
N LEU A 210 -39.15 16.67 3.53
CA LEU A 210 -39.95 17.90 3.69
C LEU A 210 -40.04 18.74 2.40
N LEU A 211 -38.99 18.72 1.58
CA LEU A 211 -38.93 19.35 0.26
C LEU A 211 -39.11 18.29 -0.83
N SER A 212 -40.19 17.51 -0.72
CA SER A 212 -40.43 16.37 -1.59
C SER A 212 -40.43 16.77 -3.08
N LYS A 213 -39.70 16.01 -3.89
CA LYS A 213 -39.79 16.04 -5.36
C LYS A 213 -40.32 14.71 -5.85
N LYS A 214 -41.26 14.72 -6.79
CA LYS A 214 -41.88 13.52 -7.39
C LYS A 214 -40.98 12.91 -8.46
N VAL A 215 -39.80 12.44 -8.05
CA VAL A 215 -38.83 11.74 -8.90
C VAL A 215 -38.97 10.22 -8.81
N PHE A 216 -38.52 9.50 -9.82
CA PHE A 216 -38.65 8.03 -9.89
C PHE A 216 -37.32 7.37 -10.24
N SER A 217 -37.11 6.15 -9.73
CA SER A 217 -35.88 5.40 -9.97
C SER A 217 -36.10 4.20 -10.90
N ILE A 218 -35.19 4.00 -11.86
CA ILE A 218 -35.11 2.79 -12.69
C ILE A 218 -33.82 2.07 -12.32
N MET A 219 -33.94 0.85 -11.77
CA MET A 219 -32.79 0.03 -11.36
C MET A 219 -32.61 -1.10 -12.38
N ILE A 220 -31.41 -1.28 -12.91
CA ILE A 220 -31.06 -2.43 -13.75
C ILE A 220 -30.11 -3.34 -12.97
N GLU A 221 -30.45 -4.63 -12.89
CA GLU A 221 -29.64 -5.62 -12.18
C GLU A 221 -29.89 -7.03 -12.75
N LYS A 222 -28.84 -7.85 -12.83
CA LYS A 222 -28.92 -9.21 -13.38
C LYS A 222 -28.96 -10.29 -12.30
N GLY A 223 -28.34 -10.06 -11.14
CA GLY A 223 -28.25 -11.05 -10.08
C GLY A 223 -29.52 -11.15 -9.25
N ASN A 224 -30.13 -12.35 -9.20
CA ASN A 224 -31.34 -12.62 -8.41
C ASN A 224 -31.23 -12.16 -6.94
N MET A 225 -30.09 -12.43 -6.30
CA MET A 225 -29.83 -12.03 -4.91
C MET A 225 -29.95 -10.50 -4.72
N PHE A 226 -29.44 -9.73 -5.66
CA PHE A 226 -29.48 -8.27 -5.61
C PHE A 226 -30.89 -7.74 -5.83
N ILE A 227 -31.65 -8.34 -6.75
CA ILE A 227 -33.06 -8.04 -6.98
C ILE A 227 -33.89 -8.20 -5.70
N ASP A 228 -33.66 -9.26 -4.94
CA ASP A 228 -34.35 -9.49 -3.67
C ASP A 228 -33.95 -8.47 -2.59
N ILE A 229 -32.67 -8.11 -2.52
CA ILE A 229 -32.19 -7.03 -1.63
C ILE A 229 -32.85 -5.68 -1.98
N ILE A 230 -32.94 -5.32 -3.26
CA ILE A 230 -33.59 -4.08 -3.69
C ILE A 230 -35.06 -4.09 -3.24
N LYS A 231 -35.80 -5.20 -3.46
CA LYS A 231 -37.19 -5.32 -3.02
C LYS A 231 -37.34 -5.09 -1.52
N GLU A 232 -36.51 -5.75 -0.72
CA GLU A 232 -36.54 -5.61 0.74
C GLU A 232 -36.24 -4.17 1.17
N ARG A 233 -35.22 -3.55 0.57
CA ARG A 233 -34.73 -2.22 0.96
C ARG A 233 -35.68 -1.08 0.59
N VAL A 234 -36.29 -1.13 -0.61
CA VAL A 234 -37.07 0.00 -1.15
C VAL A 234 -38.54 -0.31 -1.42
N ASN A 235 -38.97 -1.57 -1.40
CA ASN A 235 -40.35 -2.01 -1.66
C ASN A 235 -40.85 -1.64 -3.08
N ILE A 236 -40.00 -1.80 -4.10
CA ILE A 236 -40.40 -1.64 -5.50
C ILE A 236 -41.17 -2.88 -5.95
N LYS A 237 -42.38 -2.66 -6.50
CA LYS A 237 -43.30 -3.74 -6.94
C LYS A 237 -43.26 -4.03 -8.43
N ASP A 238 -42.90 -3.05 -9.27
CA ASP A 238 -42.82 -3.22 -10.72
C ASP A 238 -41.45 -3.79 -11.08
N ILE A 239 -41.42 -5.10 -11.37
CA ILE A 239 -40.23 -5.83 -11.76
C ILE A 239 -40.47 -6.43 -13.14
N ARG A 240 -39.64 -6.08 -14.10
CA ARG A 240 -39.77 -6.52 -15.49
C ARG A 240 -38.55 -7.35 -15.84
N LYS A 241 -38.77 -8.63 -16.15
CA LYS A 241 -37.70 -9.49 -16.68
C LYS A 241 -37.44 -9.10 -18.13
N VAL A 242 -36.16 -8.95 -18.47
CA VAL A 242 -35.71 -8.63 -19.82
C VAL A 242 -34.81 -9.76 -20.29
N ASN A 243 -35.08 -10.28 -21.49
CA ASN A 243 -34.25 -11.32 -22.08
C ASN A 243 -32.93 -10.71 -22.54
N ASP A 244 -31.83 -11.44 -22.34
CA ASP A 244 -30.51 -11.03 -22.82
C ASP A 244 -30.52 -10.87 -24.34
N VAL A 245 -29.83 -9.83 -24.82
CA VAL A 245 -29.61 -9.57 -26.25
C VAL A 245 -28.12 -9.66 -26.55
N ARG A 246 -27.77 -10.14 -27.75
CA ARG A 246 -26.39 -10.05 -28.22
C ARG A 246 -26.11 -8.64 -28.71
N TYR A 247 -24.98 -8.09 -28.30
CA TYR A 247 -24.48 -6.80 -28.78
C TYR A 247 -22.98 -6.89 -29.06
N GLU A 248 -22.54 -6.13 -30.06
CA GLU A 248 -21.15 -6.10 -30.48
C GLU A 248 -20.35 -5.08 -29.65
N TRP A 249 -19.12 -5.46 -29.30
CA TRP A 249 -18.15 -4.59 -28.67
C TRP A 249 -16.76 -5.02 -29.13
N SER A 250 -15.79 -4.12 -29.02
CA SER A 250 -14.39 -4.41 -29.33
C SER A 250 -13.47 -3.81 -28.27
N PRO A 251 -12.28 -4.40 -28.04
CA PRO A 251 -11.29 -3.81 -27.16
C PRO A 251 -10.91 -2.40 -27.64
N VAL A 252 -10.72 -1.48 -26.70
CA VAL A 252 -10.23 -0.13 -27.05
C VAL A 252 -8.79 -0.19 -27.56
N LYS A 253 -8.44 0.75 -28.44
CA LYS A 253 -7.08 0.94 -28.94
C LYS A 253 -6.47 2.15 -28.26
N GLU A 254 -5.48 1.92 -27.41
CA GLU A 254 -4.77 3.00 -26.71
C GLU A 254 -3.93 3.84 -27.68
N GLU A 255 -3.90 5.15 -27.43
CA GLU A 255 -3.12 6.11 -28.21
C GLU A 255 -1.77 6.38 -27.56
N LYS A 256 -0.74 6.54 -28.41
CA LYS A 256 0.58 6.97 -27.95
C LYS A 256 0.57 8.46 -27.66
N LEU A 257 1.53 8.90 -26.85
CA LEU A 257 1.83 10.32 -26.68
C LEU A 257 1.97 11.01 -28.05
N PRO A 258 1.36 12.19 -28.24
CA PRO A 258 1.48 12.96 -29.47
C PRO A 258 2.95 13.18 -29.90
N LEU A 259 3.19 13.15 -31.21
CA LEU A 259 4.54 13.21 -31.79
C LEU A 259 5.09 14.64 -31.85
N ASP A 260 4.22 15.63 -31.86
CA ASP A 260 4.47 17.06 -31.97
C ASP A 260 4.88 17.72 -30.64
N ILE A 261 4.82 16.98 -29.52
CA ILE A 261 5.27 17.47 -28.22
C ILE A 261 6.81 17.45 -28.17
N GLU A 262 7.40 18.63 -27.98
CA GLU A 262 8.84 18.74 -27.72
C GLU A 262 9.20 18.15 -26.34
N PRO A 263 10.21 17.26 -26.26
CA PRO A 263 10.60 16.64 -25.01
C PRO A 263 11.33 17.62 -24.08
N LYS A 264 10.92 17.66 -22.81
CA LYS A 264 11.61 18.37 -21.73
C LYS A 264 12.19 17.39 -20.73
N GLU A 265 13.51 17.22 -20.75
CA GLU A 265 14.20 16.32 -19.83
C GLU A 265 14.38 16.99 -18.45
N ILE A 266 13.94 16.32 -17.38
CA ILE A 266 14.20 16.75 -15.99
C ILE A 266 15.38 15.92 -15.49
N LEU A 267 16.54 16.54 -15.25
CA LEU A 267 17.82 15.87 -14.94
C LEU A 267 18.51 16.55 -13.76
N THR A 268 17.81 16.69 -12.64
CA THR A 268 18.28 17.40 -11.45
C THR A 268 18.88 16.49 -10.39
N ASP A 269 18.33 15.29 -10.19
CA ASP A 269 18.78 14.35 -9.17
C ASP A 269 18.73 12.90 -9.67
N LYS A 270 19.88 12.21 -9.59
CA LYS A 270 20.01 10.83 -10.07
C LYS A 270 19.17 9.84 -9.27
N CYS A 271 18.80 10.15 -8.03
CA CYS A 271 18.01 9.29 -7.14
C CYS A 271 16.50 9.41 -7.38
N GLY A 272 16.04 10.42 -8.11
CA GLY A 272 14.62 10.66 -8.33
C GLY A 272 14.31 12.11 -8.69
N GLU A 273 13.08 12.38 -9.09
CA GLU A 273 12.66 13.72 -9.49
C GLU A 273 11.33 14.10 -8.82
N VAL A 274 11.18 15.37 -8.47
CA VAL A 274 9.87 15.97 -8.17
C VAL A 274 9.68 17.14 -9.13
N PHE A 275 8.75 16.99 -10.07
CA PHE A 275 8.41 18.00 -11.06
C PHE A 275 6.91 18.26 -11.01
N ILE A 276 6.50 19.42 -10.51
CA ILE A 276 5.10 19.83 -10.47
C ILE A 276 4.98 21.13 -11.28
N THR A 277 4.23 21.09 -12.38
CA THR A 277 3.99 22.25 -13.24
C THR A 277 2.56 22.77 -13.09
N ASP A 278 2.32 24.01 -13.50
CA ASP A 278 0.99 24.58 -13.57
C ASP A 278 0.22 24.16 -14.83
N THR A 279 0.87 23.74 -15.92
CA THR A 279 0.23 23.58 -17.23
C THR A 279 0.34 22.16 -17.82
N SER A 280 -0.68 21.75 -18.58
CA SER A 280 -0.70 20.47 -19.29
C SER A 280 0.41 20.35 -20.34
N SER A 281 0.72 21.40 -21.11
CA SER A 281 1.77 21.29 -22.14
C SER A 281 3.14 20.99 -21.54
N GLU A 282 3.51 21.65 -20.43
CA GLU A 282 4.77 21.36 -19.73
C GLU A 282 4.80 19.96 -19.14
N PHE A 283 3.67 19.47 -18.63
CA PHE A 283 3.56 18.13 -18.09
C PHE A 283 3.76 17.07 -19.18
N LEU A 284 3.06 17.22 -20.31
CA LEU A 284 3.19 16.34 -21.46
C LEU A 284 4.60 16.39 -22.06
N SER A 285 5.23 17.57 -22.13
CA SER A 285 6.64 17.71 -22.53
C SER A 285 7.59 17.00 -21.56
N ALA A 286 7.37 17.09 -20.25
CA ALA A 286 8.18 16.35 -19.26
C ALA A 286 7.98 14.83 -19.37
N LEU A 287 6.73 14.40 -19.58
CA LEU A 287 6.38 13.00 -19.80
C LEU A 287 7.04 12.45 -21.07
N LYS A 288 7.08 13.25 -22.15
CA LYS A 288 7.82 12.95 -23.37
C LYS A 288 9.34 12.93 -23.12
N GLY A 289 9.85 13.85 -22.31
CA GLY A 289 11.25 13.87 -21.88
C GLY A 289 11.67 12.59 -21.16
N ALA A 290 10.77 12.00 -20.36
CA ALA A 290 11.01 10.72 -19.67
C ALA A 290 11.20 9.53 -20.63
N THR A 291 10.78 9.64 -21.89
CA THR A 291 10.95 8.59 -22.90
C THR A 291 12.33 8.64 -23.60
N THR A 292 13.09 9.72 -23.40
CA THR A 292 14.39 9.93 -24.05
C THR A 292 15.49 9.04 -23.45
N GLU A 293 16.46 8.65 -24.27
CA GLU A 293 17.62 7.87 -23.81
C GLU A 293 18.46 8.64 -22.79
N LYS A 294 18.55 9.97 -22.92
CA LYS A 294 19.28 10.82 -21.98
C LYS A 294 18.64 10.81 -20.60
N PHE A 295 17.31 10.87 -20.51
CA PHE A 295 16.61 10.72 -19.23
C PHE A 295 16.79 9.32 -18.63
N LYS A 296 16.67 8.27 -19.45
CA LYS A 296 16.80 6.86 -19.04
C LYS A 296 18.20 6.50 -18.53
N THR A 297 19.24 7.18 -19.01
CA THR A 297 20.65 6.93 -18.65
C THR A 297 21.18 7.82 -17.52
N PHE A 298 20.60 9.01 -17.33
CA PHE A 298 21.02 9.92 -16.26
C PHE A 298 20.66 9.41 -14.86
N HIS A 299 19.43 8.89 -14.70
CA HIS A 299 18.90 8.45 -13.42
C HIS A 299 19.33 7.03 -13.06
N ASN A 300 19.41 6.76 -11.76
CA ASN A 300 19.67 5.44 -11.25
C ASN A 300 18.49 4.49 -11.55
N GLU A 301 18.76 3.19 -11.63
CA GLU A 301 17.74 2.18 -11.90
C GLU A 301 16.67 2.06 -10.79
N ASP A 302 17.02 2.48 -9.57
CA ASP A 302 16.15 2.53 -8.39
C ASP A 302 15.48 3.90 -8.17
N ALA A 303 15.60 4.83 -9.12
CA ALA A 303 15.06 6.18 -8.99
C ALA A 303 13.52 6.21 -8.96
N LEU A 304 13.00 7.18 -8.20
CA LEU A 304 11.57 7.41 -8.02
C LEU A 304 11.18 8.80 -8.53
N TYR A 305 10.13 8.87 -9.35
CA TYR A 305 9.71 10.10 -10.02
C TYR A 305 8.32 10.51 -9.56
N PHE A 306 8.14 11.81 -9.33
CA PHE A 306 6.85 12.43 -9.01
C PHE A 306 6.58 13.57 -10.00
N PHE A 307 5.74 13.30 -11.01
CA PHE A 307 5.36 14.30 -12.01
C PHE A 307 3.92 14.76 -11.77
N GLY A 308 3.69 16.05 -11.58
CA GLY A 308 2.38 16.62 -11.29
C GLY A 308 2.02 17.80 -12.17
N VAL A 309 0.72 18.07 -12.27
CA VAL A 309 0.17 19.13 -13.10
C VAL A 309 -1.03 19.78 -12.42
N LYS A 310 -0.96 21.07 -12.08
CA LYS A 310 -2.02 21.76 -11.33
C LYS A 310 -3.27 22.02 -12.19
N LYS A 311 -3.10 22.63 -13.37
CA LYS A 311 -4.20 22.85 -14.34
C LYS A 311 -4.22 21.68 -15.32
N TRP A 312 -4.70 20.55 -14.82
CA TRP A 312 -4.75 19.30 -15.56
C TRP A 312 -5.94 19.25 -16.53
N THR A 313 -5.79 18.41 -17.54
CA THR A 313 -6.79 18.03 -18.52
C THR A 313 -6.95 16.50 -18.53
N LEU A 314 -7.99 16.00 -19.22
CA LEU A 314 -8.16 14.56 -19.38
C LEU A 314 -6.97 13.89 -20.09
N GLN A 315 -6.25 14.61 -20.96
CA GLN A 315 -5.07 14.10 -21.64
C GLN A 315 -3.93 13.79 -20.66
N ASP A 316 -3.75 14.60 -19.62
CA ASP A 316 -2.71 14.37 -18.61
C ASP A 316 -2.98 13.09 -17.80
N LEU A 317 -4.24 12.89 -17.40
CA LEU A 317 -4.71 11.68 -16.71
C LEU A 317 -4.69 10.45 -17.60
N TYR A 318 -4.85 10.64 -18.91
CA TYR A 318 -4.82 9.57 -19.89
C TYR A 318 -3.39 9.15 -20.22
N TYR A 319 -2.59 10.05 -20.80
CA TYR A 319 -1.30 9.70 -21.40
C TYR A 319 -0.23 9.25 -20.40
N ILE A 320 -0.40 9.48 -19.10
CA ILE A 320 0.51 8.92 -18.09
C ILE A 320 0.64 7.39 -18.18
N HIS A 321 -0.40 6.67 -18.64
CA HIS A 321 -0.31 5.21 -18.82
C HIS A 321 0.72 4.81 -19.89
N SER A 322 1.06 5.71 -20.82
CA SER A 322 1.97 5.41 -21.94
C SER A 322 3.40 5.13 -21.48
N ILE A 323 3.79 5.55 -20.27
CA ILE A 323 5.11 5.25 -19.69
C ILE A 323 5.37 3.75 -19.56
N PHE A 324 4.32 2.93 -19.54
CA PHE A 324 4.45 1.47 -19.54
C PHE A 324 5.17 0.95 -20.78
N TYR A 325 4.92 1.57 -21.93
CA TYR A 325 5.59 1.22 -23.18
C TYR A 325 7.07 1.67 -23.19
N GLU A 326 7.47 2.50 -22.23
CA GLU A 326 8.80 3.07 -22.10
C GLU A 326 9.63 2.40 -20.99
N GLY A 327 9.13 1.31 -20.40
CA GLY A 327 9.81 0.54 -19.36
C GLY A 327 9.68 1.13 -17.96
N TYR A 328 8.58 1.84 -17.68
CA TYR A 328 8.23 2.34 -16.35
C TYR A 328 6.96 1.69 -15.81
N VAL A 329 6.78 1.77 -14.50
CA VAL A 329 5.55 1.38 -13.80
C VAL A 329 5.00 2.53 -12.98
N LEU A 330 3.71 2.80 -13.13
CA LEU A 330 2.98 3.78 -12.33
C LEU A 330 2.66 3.14 -10.98
N ARG A 331 3.11 3.77 -9.90
CA ARG A 331 3.05 3.26 -8.54
C ARG A 331 1.87 3.82 -7.76
N ASN A 332 1.57 5.10 -7.95
CA ASN A 332 0.38 5.78 -7.42
C ASN A 332 0.04 6.98 -8.31
N MET A 333 -1.23 7.39 -8.30
CA MET A 333 -1.62 8.76 -8.60
C MET A 333 -2.04 9.40 -7.28
N LEU A 334 -1.24 10.34 -6.81
CA LEU A 334 -1.55 11.14 -5.63
C LEU A 334 -2.53 12.25 -6.02
N VAL A 335 -3.48 12.53 -5.15
CA VAL A 335 -4.42 13.66 -5.27
C VAL A 335 -3.99 14.71 -4.26
N ILE A 336 -3.54 15.86 -4.76
CA ILE A 336 -3.22 17.01 -3.93
C ILE A 336 -4.44 17.93 -3.90
N SER A 337 -4.98 18.17 -2.71
CA SER A 337 -6.19 18.95 -2.47
C SER A 337 -5.88 20.31 -1.85
N ASN A 338 -6.53 21.36 -2.35
CA ASN A 338 -6.64 22.67 -1.69
C ASN A 338 -8.04 22.89 -1.09
N GLU A 339 -8.67 21.80 -0.63
CA GLU A 339 -10.04 21.67 -0.10
C GLU A 339 -11.16 21.80 -1.14
N ARG A 340 -11.02 22.69 -2.12
CA ARG A 340 -12.04 22.93 -3.17
C ARG A 340 -11.75 22.26 -4.50
N ARG A 341 -10.47 22.21 -4.85
CA ARG A 341 -9.94 21.66 -6.09
C ARG A 341 -8.85 20.67 -5.77
N TRP A 342 -8.55 19.84 -6.75
CA TRP A 342 -7.45 18.91 -6.66
C TRP A 342 -6.65 18.84 -7.96
N TYR A 343 -5.41 18.38 -7.84
CA TYR A 343 -4.56 18.07 -8.98
C TYR A 343 -3.75 16.78 -8.77
N PRO A 344 -3.43 16.04 -9.85
CA PRO A 344 -2.69 14.80 -9.78
C PRO A 344 -1.18 15.03 -9.62
N VAL A 345 -0.54 14.16 -8.86
CA VAL A 345 0.91 13.92 -8.90
C VAL A 345 1.12 12.42 -9.10
N PHE A 346 1.73 12.05 -10.22
CA PHE A 346 1.98 10.67 -10.61
C PHE A 346 3.33 10.21 -10.08
N MET A 347 3.29 9.17 -9.25
CA MET A 347 4.48 8.49 -8.74
C MET A 347 4.78 7.29 -9.64
N PHE A 348 5.94 7.27 -10.29
CA PHE A 348 6.37 6.15 -11.15
C PHE A 348 7.85 5.83 -10.94
N ALA A 349 8.25 4.63 -11.36
CA ALA A 349 9.62 4.13 -11.27
C ALA A 349 9.93 3.24 -12.47
N LYS A 350 11.20 2.96 -12.74
CA LYS A 350 11.59 2.04 -13.81
C LYS A 350 11.07 0.63 -13.51
N ASP A 351 10.56 -0.05 -14.52
CA ASP A 351 10.12 -1.45 -14.45
C ASP A 351 11.33 -2.39 -14.49
N SER A 352 12.15 -2.32 -13.44
CA SER A 352 13.36 -3.11 -13.32
C SER A 352 13.15 -4.34 -12.42
N THR A 353 13.66 -5.48 -12.89
CA THR A 353 13.90 -6.72 -12.15
C THR A 353 15.35 -6.85 -11.66
N SER A 354 16.14 -5.78 -11.74
CA SER A 354 17.52 -5.73 -11.24
C SER A 354 17.57 -5.11 -9.84
N VAL A 355 16.82 -4.03 -9.58
CA VAL A 355 16.84 -3.29 -8.31
C VAL A 355 15.44 -2.84 -7.85
N GLU A 356 15.18 -2.92 -6.54
CA GLU A 356 14.00 -2.32 -5.91
C GLU A 356 14.14 -0.79 -5.90
N TYR A 357 13.10 -0.05 -6.31
CA TYR A 357 13.19 1.41 -6.24
C TYR A 357 13.14 1.85 -4.78
N LYS A 358 13.87 2.91 -4.45
CA LYS A 358 13.92 3.43 -3.10
C LYS A 358 12.60 4.11 -2.76
N PHE A 359 11.92 3.62 -1.72
CA PHE A 359 10.70 4.21 -1.21
C PHE A 359 10.68 4.18 0.32
N TYR A 360 11.15 5.29 0.91
CA TYR A 360 11.27 5.47 2.36
C TYR A 360 9.95 5.93 2.97
N LEU A 361 8.92 5.10 2.87
CA LEU A 361 7.56 5.40 3.38
C LEU A 361 7.56 5.77 4.87
N ASP A 362 8.50 5.22 5.65
CA ASP A 362 8.67 5.49 7.07
C ASP A 362 8.98 6.97 7.38
N ASN A 363 9.60 7.70 6.44
CA ASN A 363 10.00 9.10 6.60
C ASN A 363 8.80 10.06 6.62
N VAL A 364 7.63 9.59 6.17
CA VAL A 364 6.44 10.41 5.96
C VAL A 364 5.18 9.82 6.60
N ARG A 365 5.31 8.83 7.48
CA ARG A 365 4.15 8.23 8.16
C ARG A 365 3.41 9.26 9.00
N THR A 366 2.08 9.21 8.94
CA THR A 366 1.22 10.13 9.68
C THR A 366 1.16 9.74 11.15
N GLN A 367 1.77 10.56 12.02
CA GLN A 367 1.74 10.37 13.46
C GLN A 367 0.31 10.26 14.01
N LEU A 368 0.11 9.43 15.05
CA LEU A 368 -1.20 9.25 15.67
C LEU A 368 -1.64 10.51 16.43
N LYS A 369 -2.96 10.82 16.38
CA LYS A 369 -3.57 12.00 17.01
C LYS A 369 -3.97 11.81 18.49
N THR A 370 -3.77 10.65 19.15
CA THR A 370 -4.28 10.42 20.52
C THR A 370 -3.32 9.70 21.49
N GLU A 371 -3.36 10.14 22.76
CA GLU A 371 -2.91 9.64 24.08
C GLU A 371 -1.66 8.74 24.27
N GLU A 372 -1.17 7.99 23.29
CA GLU A 372 0.01 7.13 23.46
C GLU A 372 1.32 7.92 23.70
N LYS A 373 1.36 9.21 23.37
CA LYS A 373 2.45 10.12 23.76
C LYS A 373 2.64 10.22 25.28
N ASN A 374 1.60 9.90 26.06
CA ASN A 374 1.60 9.97 27.53
C ASN A 374 1.47 8.57 28.18
N ARG A 375 1.86 7.49 27.49
CA ARG A 375 1.89 6.15 28.07
C ARG A 375 3.01 6.08 29.11
N ASN A 376 2.65 5.99 30.39
CA ASN A 376 3.64 5.86 31.47
C ASN A 376 4.02 4.38 31.67
N TRP A 377 5.19 3.98 31.15
CA TRP A 377 5.64 2.59 31.21
C TRP A 377 5.98 2.10 32.63
N TRP A 378 6.18 2.99 33.59
CA TRP A 378 6.37 2.63 35.00
C TRP A 378 5.17 1.90 35.60
N ASN A 379 3.97 2.22 35.11
CA ASN A 379 2.72 1.61 35.59
C ASN A 379 2.42 0.26 34.93
N GLU A 380 3.31 -0.21 34.05
CA GLU A 380 3.08 -1.42 33.27
C GLU A 380 4.00 -2.58 33.67
N SER A 381 3.40 -3.76 33.74
CA SER A 381 4.15 -5.00 33.86
C SER A 381 4.33 -5.66 32.49
N PHE A 382 5.56 -6.10 32.23
CA PHE A 382 5.96 -6.84 31.03
C PHE A 382 6.31 -8.31 31.35
N ILE A 383 6.32 -8.69 32.63
CA ILE A 383 6.55 -10.07 33.07
C ILE A 383 5.36 -10.94 32.64
N GLY A 384 5.68 -12.09 32.04
CA GLY A 384 4.71 -13.03 31.48
C GLY A 384 4.28 -12.71 30.05
N MET A 385 4.74 -11.60 29.44
CA MET A 385 4.43 -11.28 28.05
C MET A 385 5.04 -12.30 27.09
N LYS A 386 4.27 -12.67 26.05
CA LYS A 386 4.70 -13.59 25.01
C LYS A 386 5.77 -12.95 24.12
N VAL A 387 6.78 -13.74 23.81
CA VAL A 387 7.84 -13.43 22.86
C VAL A 387 7.75 -14.42 21.71
N ARG A 388 7.68 -13.93 20.47
CA ARG A 388 7.72 -14.75 19.26
C ARG A 388 9.06 -14.57 18.58
N ASP A 389 9.84 -15.65 18.46
CA ASP A 389 11.09 -15.62 17.72
C ASP A 389 10.85 -15.94 16.25
N ILE A 390 11.20 -15.00 15.36
CA ILE A 390 11.16 -15.16 13.91
C ILE A 390 12.55 -15.04 13.28
N SER A 391 13.62 -15.04 14.09
CA SER A 391 15.00 -14.96 13.62
C SER A 391 15.53 -16.27 13.03
N GLY A 392 14.77 -17.37 13.17
CA GLY A 392 15.08 -18.70 12.65
C GLY A 392 14.05 -19.23 11.64
N LYS A 393 14.35 -20.36 10.98
CA LYS A 393 13.45 -21.00 9.98
C LYS A 393 12.08 -21.40 10.54
N LYS A 394 12.00 -21.72 11.84
CA LYS A 394 10.74 -22.05 12.53
C LYS A 394 10.53 -21.04 13.64
N SER A 395 9.31 -20.51 13.75
CA SER A 395 9.00 -19.60 14.83
C SER A 395 8.92 -20.32 16.18
N LYS A 396 9.55 -19.76 17.20
CA LYS A 396 9.47 -20.26 18.58
C LYS A 396 8.68 -19.27 19.44
N GLU A 397 8.12 -19.78 20.53
CA GLU A 397 7.42 -18.94 21.51
C GLU A 397 8.12 -19.03 22.86
N GLY A 398 8.23 -17.90 23.53
CA GLY A 398 8.80 -17.74 24.86
C GLY A 398 8.00 -16.72 25.66
N LYS A 399 8.43 -16.48 26.90
CA LYS A 399 7.82 -15.47 27.77
C LYS A 399 8.89 -14.69 28.51
N ILE A 400 8.66 -13.40 28.71
CA ILE A 400 9.52 -12.59 29.58
C ILE A 400 9.33 -13.04 31.02
N VAL A 401 10.41 -13.41 31.69
CA VAL A 401 10.40 -13.84 33.11
C VAL A 401 11.07 -12.85 34.04
N LYS A 402 11.96 -11.99 33.51
CA LYS A 402 12.64 -10.95 34.29
C LYS A 402 12.95 -9.73 33.43
N ILE A 403 12.87 -8.53 34.01
CA ILE A 403 13.40 -7.31 33.42
C ILE A 403 14.71 -7.01 34.15
N VAL A 404 15.82 -7.00 33.42
CA VAL A 404 17.16 -6.74 33.96
C VAL A 404 17.44 -5.25 34.01
N LYS A 405 17.00 -4.52 32.99
CA LYS A 405 17.22 -3.07 32.85
C LYS A 405 16.02 -2.41 32.17
N LYS A 406 15.75 -1.16 32.53
CA LYS A 406 14.72 -0.31 31.92
C LYS A 406 15.37 0.93 31.29
N TYR A 407 14.68 1.52 30.30
CA TYR A 407 14.92 2.88 29.83
C TYR A 407 14.45 3.89 30.89
N GLU A 408 14.81 5.16 30.72
CA GLU A 408 14.50 6.25 31.67
C GLU A 408 12.99 6.44 31.89
N ASP A 409 12.17 6.11 30.89
CA ASP A 409 10.72 6.20 30.94
C ASP A 409 10.03 4.95 31.52
N GLY A 410 10.82 3.97 31.96
CA GLY A 410 10.34 2.73 32.60
C GLY A 410 10.11 1.56 31.64
N PHE A 411 10.30 1.74 30.33
CA PHE A 411 10.15 0.67 29.34
C PHE A 411 11.29 -0.37 29.46
N PRO A 412 11.07 -1.68 29.20
CA PRO A 412 12.14 -2.68 29.27
C PRO A 412 13.25 -2.40 28.25
N LYS A 413 14.51 -2.42 28.71
CA LYS A 413 15.72 -2.32 27.87
C LYS A 413 16.42 -3.66 27.70
N VAL A 414 16.45 -4.46 28.77
CA VAL A 414 17.04 -5.80 28.77
C VAL A 414 16.12 -6.72 29.55
N VAL A 415 15.80 -7.88 28.98
CA VAL A 415 14.91 -8.86 29.59
C VAL A 415 15.50 -10.28 29.53
N VAL A 416 15.05 -11.13 30.45
CA VAL A 416 15.26 -12.58 30.37
C VAL A 416 14.00 -13.20 29.79
N VAL A 417 14.17 -13.98 28.72
CA VAL A 417 13.09 -14.72 28.06
C VAL A 417 13.27 -16.21 28.32
N GLN A 418 12.22 -16.84 28.85
CA GLN A 418 12.12 -18.28 28.98
C GLN A 418 11.53 -18.87 27.71
N TRP A 419 12.22 -19.85 27.13
CA TRP A 419 11.77 -20.67 26.01
C TRP A 419 11.49 -22.10 26.47
N ASN A 420 10.97 -22.93 25.57
CA ASN A 420 10.84 -24.36 25.84
C ASN A 420 12.25 -24.99 25.90
N GLY A 421 12.75 -25.23 27.12
CA GLY A 421 14.01 -25.94 27.41
C GLY A 421 15.26 -25.08 27.67
N TYR A 422 15.18 -23.74 27.58
CA TYR A 422 16.31 -22.84 27.89
C TYR A 422 15.84 -21.39 28.13
N ALA A 423 16.69 -20.56 28.73
CA ALA A 423 16.47 -19.11 28.86
C ALA A 423 17.52 -18.32 28.06
N SER A 424 17.17 -17.11 27.63
CA SER A 424 18.11 -16.18 26.99
C SER A 424 17.93 -14.76 27.53
N ILE A 425 19.02 -13.98 27.53
CA ILE A 425 18.98 -12.55 27.80
C ILE A 425 18.87 -11.82 26.47
N GLU A 426 17.89 -10.94 26.35
CA GLU A 426 17.58 -10.25 25.10
C GLU A 426 17.56 -8.73 25.31
N PHE A 427 18.16 -8.01 24.35
CA PHE A 427 18.02 -6.57 24.24
C PHE A 427 16.64 -6.23 23.68
N VAL A 428 16.02 -5.19 24.22
CA VAL A 428 14.70 -4.70 23.80
C VAL A 428 14.88 -3.33 23.16
N LEU A 429 14.43 -3.20 21.91
CA LEU A 429 14.44 -1.90 21.25
C LEU A 429 13.31 -1.04 21.80
N HIS A 430 13.65 0.17 22.23
CA HIS A 430 12.65 1.15 22.62
C HIS A 430 11.72 1.47 21.43
N PRO A 431 10.40 1.56 21.60
CA PRO A 431 9.51 1.77 20.47
C PRO A 431 9.71 3.12 19.74
N SER A 432 10.25 4.14 20.41
CA SER A 432 10.66 5.40 19.77
C SER A 432 11.97 5.31 18.97
N LYS A 433 12.75 4.24 19.16
CA LYS A 433 14.05 3.99 18.55
C LYS A 433 13.99 3.06 17.32
N ASP A 434 12.80 2.83 16.76
CA ASP A 434 12.58 1.94 15.61
C ASP A 434 13.41 2.30 14.35
N ALA A 435 13.86 3.55 14.19
CA ALA A 435 14.73 3.98 13.09
C ALA A 435 16.15 3.39 13.17
N LEU A 436 16.64 3.07 14.38
CA LEU A 436 17.94 2.40 14.56
C LEU A 436 17.98 1.01 13.91
N ILE A 437 16.82 0.37 13.69
CA ILE A 437 16.74 -0.89 12.92
C ILE A 437 17.14 -0.66 11.45
N MET A 438 16.85 0.50 10.87
CA MET A 438 17.05 0.77 9.45
C MET A 438 18.28 1.62 9.13
N GLU A 439 18.73 2.48 10.05
CA GLU A 439 19.73 3.53 9.78
C GLU A 439 20.88 3.58 10.80
N GLY A 440 20.89 2.70 11.81
CA GLY A 440 21.88 2.76 12.88
C GLY A 440 23.32 2.47 12.44
N LEU A 441 23.53 1.81 11.30
CA LEU A 441 24.87 1.44 10.84
C LEU A 441 25.51 2.58 10.06
N ILE A 442 26.74 2.92 10.43
CA ILE A 442 27.57 3.85 9.68
C ILE A 442 28.54 3.03 8.83
N PHE A 443 28.53 3.27 7.52
CA PHE A 443 29.49 2.69 6.59
C PHE A 443 30.51 3.74 6.21
N LYS A 444 31.80 3.40 6.31
CA LYS A 444 32.91 4.30 5.99
C LYS A 444 33.77 3.74 4.88
N CYS A 445 34.31 4.62 4.05
CA CYS A 445 35.31 4.25 3.06
C CYS A 445 36.56 3.67 3.76
N PRO A 446 37.07 2.49 3.36
CA PRO A 446 38.23 1.88 4.00
C PRO A 446 39.54 2.65 3.74
N LYS A 447 39.57 3.53 2.73
CA LYS A 447 40.76 4.33 2.39
C LYS A 447 40.78 5.69 3.09
N CYS A 448 39.68 6.45 3.05
CA CYS A 448 39.66 7.82 3.58
C CYS A 448 38.83 7.99 4.87
N GLY A 449 38.09 6.97 5.31
CA GLY A 449 37.28 7.03 6.54
C GLY A 449 35.99 7.84 6.44
N ASN A 450 35.70 8.50 5.30
CA ASN A 450 34.46 9.26 5.14
C ASN A 450 33.23 8.34 5.09
N LYS A 451 32.12 8.83 5.66
CA LYS A 451 30.81 8.17 5.63
C LYS A 451 30.33 8.00 4.18
N LEU A 452 29.77 6.84 3.89
CA LEU A 452 29.15 6.50 2.61
C LEU A 452 27.63 6.65 2.74
N GLU A 453 27.01 7.38 1.80
CA GLU A 453 25.56 7.55 1.74
C GLU A 453 24.88 6.41 0.97
N GLU A 454 25.52 5.92 -0.08
CA GLU A 454 25.08 4.74 -0.82
C GLU A 454 26.01 3.57 -0.52
N LEU A 455 25.44 2.45 -0.03
CA LEU A 455 26.21 1.30 0.41
C LEU A 455 26.73 0.49 -0.77
N TYR A 456 25.83 0.02 -1.62
CA TYR A 456 26.15 -0.76 -2.79
C TYR A 456 25.07 -0.59 -3.85
N ASN A 457 25.50 -0.41 -5.09
CA ASN A 457 24.65 -0.37 -6.26
C ASN A 457 25.04 -1.51 -7.21
N PRO A 458 24.14 -2.45 -7.53
CA PRO A 458 24.47 -3.60 -8.37
C PRO A 458 24.64 -3.26 -9.85
N THR A 459 24.22 -2.08 -10.31
CA THR A 459 24.14 -1.75 -11.74
C THR A 459 25.19 -0.73 -12.20
N ARG A 460 26.00 -0.21 -11.26
CA ARG A 460 27.13 0.68 -11.57
C ARG A 460 28.38 0.35 -10.75
N GLU A 461 29.50 0.94 -11.15
CA GLU A 461 30.72 0.87 -10.34
C GLU A 461 30.52 1.66 -9.03
N ASN A 462 30.93 1.05 -7.93
CA ASN A 462 30.77 1.63 -6.61
C ASN A 462 32.05 2.39 -6.27
N ILE A 463 31.99 3.72 -6.21
CA ILE A 463 33.16 4.58 -6.01
C ILE A 463 32.92 5.47 -4.80
N CYS A 464 33.92 5.61 -3.94
CA CYS A 464 33.86 6.57 -2.84
C CYS A 464 33.83 8.01 -3.40
N PRO A 465 32.80 8.81 -3.10
CA PRO A 465 32.66 10.16 -3.65
C PRO A 465 33.77 11.10 -3.18
N SER A 466 34.37 10.84 -2.01
CA SER A 466 35.40 11.71 -1.45
C SER A 466 36.81 11.46 -1.97
N CYS A 467 37.17 10.20 -2.27
CA CYS A 467 38.56 9.85 -2.60
C CYS A 467 38.71 9.02 -3.88
N GLY A 468 37.63 8.76 -4.61
CA GLY A 468 37.64 8.03 -5.89
C GLY A 468 37.97 6.54 -5.79
N THR A 469 38.03 5.98 -4.59
CA THR A 469 38.36 4.55 -4.42
C THR A 469 37.22 3.66 -4.90
N ILE A 470 37.52 2.69 -5.76
CA ILE A 470 36.57 1.65 -6.15
C ILE A 470 36.31 0.73 -4.95
N LEU A 471 35.06 0.67 -4.52
CA LEU A 471 34.56 -0.11 -3.39
C LEU A 471 34.07 -1.48 -3.85
N TRP A 472 33.99 -2.44 -2.92
CA TRP A 472 33.43 -3.78 -3.15
C TRP A 472 34.12 -4.61 -4.25
N LYS A 473 35.39 -4.33 -4.56
CA LYS A 473 36.17 -5.08 -5.55
C LYS A 473 36.81 -6.33 -4.93
N ASP A 474 37.41 -6.14 -3.76
CA ASP A 474 38.09 -7.16 -2.97
C ASP A 474 37.98 -6.84 -1.47
N ILE A 475 38.55 -7.72 -0.63
CA ILE A 475 38.50 -7.63 0.85
C ILE A 475 38.99 -6.29 1.41
N LYS A 476 39.94 -5.61 0.74
CA LYS A 476 40.52 -4.33 1.21
C LYS A 476 39.63 -3.14 0.88
N THR A 477 38.69 -3.32 -0.04
CA THR A 477 37.79 -2.28 -0.55
C THR A 477 36.35 -2.43 -0.03
N ILE A 478 36.12 -3.36 0.90
CA ILE A 478 34.84 -3.48 1.61
C ILE A 478 34.72 -2.30 2.58
N PRO A 479 33.60 -1.55 2.57
CA PRO A 479 33.32 -0.52 3.55
C PRO A 479 33.42 -1.00 5.00
N ILE A 480 33.98 -0.15 5.86
CA ILE A 480 34.06 -0.39 7.29
C ILE A 480 32.68 -0.14 7.89
N VAL A 481 32.14 -1.12 8.62
CA VAL A 481 30.82 -1.04 9.27
C VAL A 481 30.99 -0.71 10.74
N GLU A 482 30.31 0.32 11.21
CA GLU A 482 30.29 0.73 12.61
C GLU A 482 28.87 0.63 13.18
N GLU A 483 28.74 -0.10 14.28
CA GLU A 483 27.52 -0.17 15.09
C GLU A 483 27.44 1.04 16.03
N PRO A 484 26.24 1.56 16.38
CA PRO A 484 26.08 2.58 17.40
C PRO A 484 26.70 2.18 18.74
N GLU A 485 27.49 3.07 19.34
CA GLU A 485 28.19 2.82 20.59
C GLU A 485 27.26 2.35 21.72
N GLU A 486 26.06 2.96 21.84
CA GLU A 486 25.05 2.58 22.83
C GLU A 486 24.69 1.08 22.76
N ILE A 487 24.58 0.55 21.54
CA ILE A 487 24.22 -0.85 21.30
C ILE A 487 25.41 -1.76 21.60
N VAL A 488 26.60 -1.39 21.12
CA VAL A 488 27.84 -2.17 21.34
C VAL A 488 28.14 -2.30 22.83
N GLU A 489 28.03 -1.22 23.58
CA GLU A 489 28.26 -1.23 25.03
C GLU A 489 27.27 -2.12 25.77
N GLU A 490 25.97 -2.00 25.46
CA GLU A 490 24.95 -2.80 26.14
C GLU A 490 25.18 -4.28 25.85
N ILE A 491 25.49 -4.66 24.59
CA ILE A 491 25.79 -6.05 24.23
C ILE A 491 27.05 -6.57 24.94
N LYS A 492 28.13 -5.78 25.00
CA LYS A 492 29.35 -6.16 25.73
C LYS A 492 29.05 -6.41 27.20
N LYS A 493 28.23 -5.55 27.83
CA LYS A 493 27.78 -5.71 29.22
C LYS A 493 26.97 -7.00 29.39
N LEU A 494 26.10 -7.35 28.43
CA LEU A 494 25.29 -8.57 28.47
C LEU A 494 26.08 -9.87 28.31
N LYS A 495 27.15 -9.87 27.51
CA LYS A 495 28.05 -11.03 27.36
C LYS A 495 28.86 -11.32 28.63
N ASN A 496 29.03 -10.34 29.52
CA ASN A 496 29.83 -10.44 30.74
C ASN A 496 29.01 -10.72 32.01
N VAL A 497 27.69 -10.97 31.90
CA VAL A 497 26.85 -11.32 33.06
C VAL A 497 26.94 -12.83 33.33
N ASN A 498 27.17 -13.22 34.59
CA ASN A 498 27.20 -14.62 35.08
C ASN A 498 25.82 -15.30 35.03
N TYR A 499 25.27 -15.49 33.84
CA TYR A 499 24.22 -16.47 33.57
C TYR A 499 24.66 -17.25 32.34
N ASN A 500 25.00 -18.53 32.50
CA ASN A 500 25.44 -19.34 31.37
C ASN A 500 24.29 -19.52 30.37
N VAL A 501 24.52 -19.14 29.11
CA VAL A 501 23.60 -19.43 28.01
C VAL A 501 23.40 -20.94 27.94
N GLY A 502 22.22 -21.43 28.32
CA GLY A 502 21.88 -22.86 28.32
C GLY A 502 21.62 -23.49 29.70
N GLU A 503 21.73 -22.75 30.81
CA GLU A 503 21.26 -23.27 32.11
C GLU A 503 19.73 -23.38 32.14
N VAL A 504 19.24 -24.57 32.48
CA VAL A 504 17.84 -24.79 32.86
C VAL A 504 17.67 -24.16 34.24
N ILE A 505 17.18 -22.93 34.27
CA ILE A 505 16.83 -22.25 35.51
C ILE A 505 15.61 -22.99 36.09
N LYS A 506 15.78 -23.65 37.24
CA LYS A 506 14.67 -24.30 37.94
C LYS A 506 13.72 -23.23 38.48
N ILE A 507 12.44 -23.38 38.20
CA ILE A 507 11.36 -22.44 38.55
C ILE A 507 11.32 -22.16 40.05
N GLU A 508 11.78 -23.11 40.87
CA GLU A 508 11.84 -23.05 42.34
C GLU A 508 12.72 -21.90 42.89
N GLU A 509 13.71 -21.40 42.15
CA GLU A 509 14.60 -20.31 42.61
C GLU A 509 13.98 -18.91 42.51
N PHE A 510 12.81 -18.79 41.87
CA PHE A 510 12.15 -17.50 41.62
C PHE A 510 10.77 -17.40 42.28
N GLU A 511 10.40 -18.35 43.14
CA GLU A 511 9.20 -18.25 43.97
C GLU A 511 9.39 -17.26 45.12
N GLU A 512 8.71 -16.12 45.07
CA GLU A 512 8.41 -15.39 46.31
C GLU A 512 7.57 -16.30 47.22
N ARG A 513 8.02 -16.50 48.46
CA ARG A 513 7.32 -17.31 49.48
C ARG A 513 5.86 -16.90 49.58
N ARG A 514 4.95 -17.69 49.00
CA ARG A 514 3.50 -17.51 49.15
C ARG A 514 3.10 -17.75 50.61
N LYS A 515 2.28 -16.86 51.17
CA LYS A 515 1.62 -17.09 52.48
C LYS A 515 0.70 -18.31 52.36
N LYS A 516 0.83 -19.27 53.29
CA LYS A 516 0.06 -20.52 53.32
C LYS A 516 -1.45 -20.25 53.43
N THR A 517 -2.20 -20.61 52.40
CA THR A 517 -3.68 -20.66 52.41
C THR A 517 -4.19 -22.08 52.61
N LYS A 518 -5.13 -22.28 53.55
CA LYS A 518 -5.75 -23.58 53.91
C LYS A 518 -6.85 -24.02 52.91
N SER A 519 -6.58 -23.96 51.61
CA SER A 519 -7.53 -24.41 50.60
C SER A 519 -7.32 -25.89 50.29
N LYS A 520 -8.42 -26.66 50.18
CA LYS A 520 -8.47 -28.07 49.74
C LYS A 520 -7.95 -28.34 48.31
N PHE A 521 -7.48 -27.31 47.62
CA PHE A 521 -6.80 -27.38 46.33
C PHE A 521 -5.28 -27.12 46.44
N ALA A 522 -4.71 -27.09 47.64
CA ALA A 522 -3.28 -26.78 47.86
C ALA A 522 -2.31 -27.78 47.22
N GLU A 523 -2.75 -29.01 46.94
CA GLU A 523 -1.93 -30.08 46.35
C GLU A 523 -2.03 -30.18 44.82
N LEU A 524 -2.87 -29.35 44.18
CA LEU A 524 -2.92 -29.29 42.71
C LEU A 524 -1.91 -28.25 42.21
N GLU A 525 -0.77 -28.70 41.70
CA GLU A 525 0.11 -27.87 40.87
C GLU A 525 -0.65 -27.43 39.60
N ARG A 526 -1.29 -26.27 39.70
CA ARG A 526 -1.77 -25.50 38.57
C ARG A 526 -0.99 -24.20 38.56
N ILE A 527 0.10 -24.13 37.81
CA ILE A 527 0.64 -22.84 37.40
C ILE A 527 -0.33 -22.26 36.37
N ASN A 528 -1.37 -21.60 36.85
CA ASN A 528 -2.35 -20.91 36.02
C ASN A 528 -1.74 -19.59 35.52
N TRP A 529 -0.88 -19.69 34.49
CA TRP A 529 -0.23 -18.55 33.84
C TRP A 529 -1.22 -17.56 33.20
N GLY A 530 -2.50 -17.91 33.08
CA GLY A 530 -3.55 -17.03 32.56
C GLY A 530 -3.90 -15.83 33.46
N ALA A 531 -3.41 -15.78 34.70
CA ALA A 531 -3.74 -14.72 35.66
C ALA A 531 -2.74 -13.56 35.72
N SER A 532 -1.56 -13.66 35.09
CA SER A 532 -0.54 -12.60 35.18
C SER A 532 -0.99 -11.33 34.44
N PRO A 533 -0.62 -10.12 34.93
CA PRO A 533 -0.96 -8.86 34.24
C PRO A 533 -0.46 -8.82 32.78
N GLY A 534 0.71 -9.41 32.49
CA GLY A 534 1.25 -9.53 31.13
C GLY A 534 0.51 -10.55 30.24
N ALA A 535 -0.03 -11.63 30.81
CA ALA A 535 -0.84 -12.60 30.06
C ALA A 535 -2.22 -12.04 29.67
N ARG A 536 -2.76 -11.09 30.45
CA ARG A 536 -4.00 -10.36 30.10
C ARG A 536 -3.85 -9.39 28.93
N LYS A 537 -2.64 -8.89 28.66
CA LYS A 537 -2.33 -8.05 27.48
C LYS A 537 -2.32 -8.81 26.15
N LEU A 538 -2.27 -10.15 26.18
CA LEU A 538 -2.43 -10.98 24.98
C LEU A 538 -3.83 -10.85 24.37
N MET A 539 -4.86 -10.62 25.21
CA MET A 539 -6.24 -10.34 24.78
C MET A 539 -6.37 -8.96 24.10
N LEU A 540 -5.39 -8.07 24.29
CA LEU A 540 -5.28 -6.75 23.65
C LEU A 540 -4.30 -6.75 22.46
N GLY A 541 -3.66 -7.88 22.16
CA GLY A 541 -2.78 -8.04 21.00
C GLY A 541 -1.36 -7.48 21.15
N GLU A 542 -0.86 -7.26 22.37
CA GLU A 542 0.52 -6.81 22.60
C GLU A 542 1.46 -7.99 22.89
N TYR A 543 2.61 -8.05 22.21
CA TYR A 543 3.62 -9.11 22.38
C TYR A 543 5.01 -8.62 21.92
N PHE A 544 6.08 -9.34 22.23
CA PHE A 544 7.41 -9.05 21.67
C PHE A 544 7.74 -9.99 20.52
N THR A 545 8.44 -9.50 19.51
CA THR A 545 8.99 -10.31 18.42
C THR A 545 10.50 -10.22 18.43
N LYS A 546 11.19 -11.37 18.52
CA LYS A 546 12.64 -11.45 18.30
C LYS A 546 12.92 -11.48 16.81
N MET A 547 13.68 -10.51 16.32
CA MET A 547 14.01 -10.35 14.90
C MET A 547 15.42 -9.76 14.71
N ARG A 548 15.90 -9.71 13.48
CA ARG A 548 17.17 -9.07 13.09
C ARG A 548 17.18 -7.59 13.53
N LEU A 549 18.28 -7.15 14.15
CA LEU A 549 18.42 -5.78 14.64
C LEU A 549 18.60 -4.78 13.50
N TYR A 550 19.53 -5.02 12.57
CA TYR A 550 19.81 -4.09 11.47
C TYR A 550 19.24 -4.57 10.13
N LYS A 551 18.61 -3.66 9.40
CA LYS A 551 18.16 -3.85 8.03
C LYS A 551 19.25 -3.37 7.09
N ILE A 552 19.79 -4.30 6.30
CA ILE A 552 20.74 -4.01 5.23
C ILE A 552 20.10 -4.57 3.96
N ASP A 553 20.26 -3.86 2.84
CA ASP A 553 19.71 -4.30 1.57
C ASP A 553 20.39 -5.60 1.09
N GLN A 554 19.60 -6.42 0.40
CA GLN A 554 20.04 -7.73 -0.10
C GLN A 554 21.24 -7.64 -1.06
N PRO A 555 21.27 -6.72 -2.04
CA PRO A 555 22.42 -6.57 -2.94
C PRO A 555 23.75 -6.32 -2.21
N THR A 556 23.77 -5.44 -1.20
CA THR A 556 24.97 -5.18 -0.37
C THR A 556 25.47 -6.47 0.28
N ILE A 557 24.58 -7.23 0.92
CA ILE A 557 24.94 -8.48 1.59
C ILE A 557 25.43 -9.51 0.57
N ALA A 558 24.75 -9.67 -0.55
CA ALA A 558 25.13 -10.62 -1.58
C ALA A 558 26.52 -10.32 -2.15
N GLN A 559 26.85 -9.05 -2.36
CA GLN A 559 28.19 -8.64 -2.82
C GLN A 559 29.25 -8.91 -1.75
N TYR A 560 29.00 -8.53 -0.50
CA TYR A 560 29.87 -8.80 0.63
C TYR A 560 30.23 -10.31 0.73
N LEU A 561 29.20 -11.16 0.74
CA LEU A 561 29.37 -12.61 0.81
C LEU A 561 30.12 -13.17 -0.42
N THR A 562 29.88 -12.59 -1.61
CA THR A 562 30.57 -12.98 -2.83
C THR A 562 32.07 -12.70 -2.75
N ILE A 563 32.47 -11.54 -2.24
CA ILE A 563 33.88 -11.18 -2.04
C ILE A 563 34.54 -12.13 -1.05
N LEU A 564 33.91 -12.35 0.12
CA LEU A 564 34.44 -13.26 1.14
C LEU A 564 34.62 -14.68 0.62
N ARG A 565 33.60 -15.23 -0.05
CA ARG A 565 33.64 -16.56 -0.64
C ARG A 565 34.80 -16.69 -1.64
N LYS A 566 34.93 -15.73 -2.55
CA LYS A 566 36.00 -15.72 -3.57
C LYS A 566 37.39 -15.59 -2.94
N HIS A 567 37.54 -14.75 -1.91
CA HIS A 567 38.80 -14.62 -1.18
C HIS A 567 39.22 -15.94 -0.50
N LYS A 568 38.26 -16.75 -0.07
CA LYS A 568 38.50 -18.10 0.48
C LYS A 568 38.59 -19.20 -0.59
N GLY A 569 38.53 -18.86 -1.89
CA GLY A 569 38.65 -19.81 -2.98
C GLY A 569 37.47 -20.78 -3.13
N LEU A 570 36.32 -20.48 -2.53
CA LEU A 570 35.17 -21.40 -2.50
C LEU A 570 34.19 -21.13 -3.66
N SER A 571 33.61 -22.18 -4.23
CA SER A 571 32.45 -22.10 -5.14
C SER A 571 31.13 -21.93 -4.35
N ILE A 572 30.02 -21.56 -5.01
CA ILE A 572 28.70 -21.57 -4.33
C ILE A 572 28.31 -23.02 -3.99
N GLN A 573 28.68 -23.98 -4.85
CA GLN A 573 28.42 -25.39 -4.63
C GLN A 573 29.17 -25.91 -3.38
N ASP A 574 30.40 -25.46 -3.15
CA ASP A 574 31.19 -25.84 -1.97
C ASP A 574 30.51 -25.40 -0.67
N ILE A 575 29.82 -24.26 -0.69
CA ILE A 575 29.03 -23.78 0.46
C ILE A 575 27.76 -24.63 0.63
N ILE A 576 27.09 -24.98 -0.47
CA ILE A 576 25.90 -25.85 -0.45
C ILE A 576 26.25 -27.22 0.14
N ASP A 577 27.37 -27.81 -0.28
CA ASP A 577 27.80 -29.15 0.12
C ASP A 577 28.21 -29.21 1.60
N LYS A 578 28.68 -28.09 2.16
CA LYS A 578 29.00 -27.93 3.59
C LYS A 578 27.78 -27.64 4.47
N LEU A 579 26.60 -27.42 3.88
CA LEU A 579 25.36 -27.12 4.61
C LEU A 579 24.36 -28.29 4.55
N PRO A 580 23.41 -28.39 5.51
CA PRO A 580 22.38 -29.42 5.48
C PRO A 580 21.55 -29.37 4.19
N LYS A 581 21.08 -30.52 3.69
CA LYS A 581 20.28 -30.62 2.44
C LYS A 581 19.07 -29.67 2.39
N SER A 582 18.52 -29.29 3.55
CA SER A 582 17.43 -28.30 3.68
C SER A 582 17.80 -26.86 3.27
N TYR A 583 19.06 -26.61 2.90
CA TYR A 583 19.56 -25.31 2.42
C TYR A 583 19.85 -25.29 0.91
N LYS A 584 19.72 -26.43 0.21
CA LYS A 584 20.08 -26.58 -1.21
C LYS A 584 19.49 -25.50 -2.11
N HIS A 585 18.24 -25.10 -1.87
CA HIS A 585 17.54 -24.08 -2.64
C HIS A 585 17.63 -22.67 -2.05
N THR A 586 18.24 -22.48 -0.88
CA THR A 586 18.27 -21.19 -0.17
C THR A 586 19.62 -20.49 -0.34
N VAL A 587 20.72 -21.24 -0.32
CA VAL A 587 22.09 -20.68 -0.38
C VAL A 587 22.32 -19.89 -1.66
N GLY A 588 21.83 -20.39 -2.80
CA GLY A 588 21.94 -19.68 -4.07
C GLY A 588 21.30 -18.29 -4.03
N HIS A 589 20.21 -18.12 -3.25
CA HIS A 589 19.54 -16.83 -3.10
C HIS A 589 20.35 -15.84 -2.27
N TRP A 590 21.23 -16.29 -1.37
CA TRP A 590 22.07 -15.39 -0.57
C TRP A 590 23.09 -14.61 -1.40
N PHE A 591 23.51 -15.17 -2.54
CA PHE A 591 24.49 -14.56 -3.44
C PHE A 591 23.86 -13.82 -4.64
N ARG A 592 22.53 -13.82 -4.73
CA ARG A 592 21.80 -13.09 -5.78
C ARG A 592 21.65 -11.62 -5.38
N LYS A 593 21.97 -10.74 -6.33
CA LYS A 593 21.85 -9.27 -6.22
C LYS A 593 20.56 -8.72 -6.82
N ASP A 594 19.78 -9.57 -7.49
CA ASP A 594 18.50 -9.24 -8.11
C ASP A 594 17.31 -9.54 -7.16
N PHE A 595 16.07 -9.36 -7.63
CA PHE A 595 14.87 -9.66 -6.84
C PHE A 595 14.75 -11.13 -6.41
N GLY A 596 15.49 -12.03 -7.03
CA GLY A 596 15.55 -13.42 -6.62
C GLY A 596 16.37 -13.64 -5.34
N GLY A 597 17.06 -12.63 -4.82
CA GLY A 597 17.89 -12.73 -3.63
C GLY A 597 17.12 -12.79 -2.31
N SER A 598 17.77 -13.32 -1.28
CA SER A 598 17.25 -13.26 0.10
C SER A 598 18.38 -13.09 1.10
N VAL A 599 18.13 -12.25 2.11
CA VAL A 599 19.07 -12.07 3.21
C VAL A 599 19.01 -13.32 4.07
N LEU A 600 20.16 -13.93 4.31
CA LEU A 600 20.30 -15.02 5.28
C LEU A 600 19.65 -14.65 6.61
N ILE A 601 19.00 -15.60 7.28
CA ILE A 601 18.37 -15.32 8.58
C ILE A 601 19.45 -15.33 9.68
N PRO A 602 19.25 -14.64 10.82
CA PRO A 602 20.28 -14.54 11.86
C PRO A 602 20.84 -15.88 12.34
N THR A 603 20.01 -16.93 12.45
CA THR A 603 20.47 -18.26 12.89
C THR A 603 21.39 -18.97 11.90
N ASP A 604 21.43 -18.54 10.65
CA ASP A 604 22.26 -19.16 9.61
C ASP A 604 23.67 -18.54 9.57
N VAL A 605 23.84 -17.35 10.17
CA VAL A 605 25.12 -16.62 10.19
C VAL A 605 26.25 -17.42 10.86
N PRO A 606 26.05 -18.08 12.03
CA PRO A 606 27.11 -18.85 12.66
C PRO A 606 27.59 -20.04 11.82
N LEU A 607 26.68 -20.67 11.06
CA LEU A 607 27.03 -21.74 10.13
C LEU A 607 27.95 -21.20 9.03
N LEU A 608 27.63 -20.03 8.49
CA LEU A 608 28.42 -19.39 7.44
C LEU A 608 29.78 -18.92 7.96
N LYS A 609 29.86 -18.35 9.17
CA LYS A 609 31.13 -18.00 9.85
C LYS A 609 32.06 -19.21 9.97
N LYS A 610 31.51 -20.37 10.35
CA LYS A 610 32.27 -21.62 10.44
C LYS A 610 32.78 -22.10 9.07
N ILE A 611 31.96 -22.00 8.03
CA ILE A 611 32.34 -22.42 6.67
C ILE A 611 33.39 -21.50 6.05
N LEU A 612 33.27 -20.19 6.28
CA LEU A 612 34.17 -19.17 5.73
C LEU A 612 35.40 -18.94 6.62
N GLU A 613 35.44 -19.54 7.82
CA GLU A 613 36.50 -19.39 8.81
C GLU A 613 36.86 -17.90 9.03
N THR A 614 35.84 -17.10 9.36
CA THR A 614 35.99 -15.68 9.61
C THR A 614 34.99 -15.17 10.65
N ASN A 615 35.42 -14.20 11.45
CA ASN A 615 34.60 -13.44 12.40
C ASN A 615 34.75 -11.96 12.07
N ASP A 616 34.07 -11.54 11.01
CA ASP A 616 34.06 -10.16 10.53
C ASP A 616 32.86 -9.37 11.11
N THR A 617 33.07 -8.06 11.30
CA THR A 617 32.09 -7.11 11.83
C THR A 617 30.75 -7.13 11.08
N MET A 618 30.76 -7.27 9.76
CA MET A 618 29.53 -7.34 8.97
C MET A 618 28.76 -8.64 9.22
N LEU A 619 29.42 -9.77 9.45
CA LEU A 619 28.73 -11.00 9.86
C LEU A 619 28.18 -10.87 11.29
N ASP A 620 28.91 -10.23 12.21
CA ASP A 620 28.38 -9.94 13.55
C ASP A 620 27.10 -9.11 13.49
N VAL A 621 27.10 -8.05 12.69
CA VAL A 621 25.93 -7.20 12.41
C VAL A 621 24.77 -8.03 11.84
N LEU A 622 25.05 -8.97 10.92
CA LEU A 622 24.02 -9.84 10.37
C LEU A 622 23.48 -10.87 11.37
N GLU A 623 24.20 -11.17 12.43
CA GLU A 623 23.75 -12.08 13.49
C GLU A 623 22.90 -11.38 14.55
N ARG A 624 23.05 -10.05 14.70
CA ARG A 624 22.37 -9.29 15.76
C ARG A 624 20.86 -9.46 15.71
N THR A 625 20.29 -9.75 16.87
CA THR A 625 18.84 -9.82 17.09
C THR A 625 18.41 -8.88 18.21
N VAL A 626 17.12 -8.52 18.20
CA VAL A 626 16.50 -7.63 19.18
C VAL A 626 15.05 -8.05 19.40
N LEU A 627 14.52 -7.81 20.60
CA LEU A 627 13.09 -7.86 20.85
C LEU A 627 12.45 -6.53 20.45
N LYS A 628 11.53 -6.62 19.50
CA LYS A 628 10.66 -5.52 19.11
C LYS A 628 9.30 -5.67 19.74
N PHE A 629 8.83 -4.63 20.41
CA PHE A 629 7.46 -4.58 20.93
C PHE A 629 6.46 -4.45 19.78
N GLN A 630 5.49 -5.36 19.73
CA GLN A 630 4.39 -5.39 18.78
C GLN A 630 3.10 -5.04 19.49
N THR A 631 2.30 -4.18 18.86
CA THR A 631 0.97 -3.79 19.33
C THR A 631 -0.03 -4.05 18.20
N VAL A 632 -1.23 -4.57 18.53
CA VAL A 632 -2.36 -4.62 17.57
C VAL A 632 -2.90 -3.21 17.27
N LYS A 633 -2.62 -2.24 18.14
CA LYS A 633 -2.81 -0.82 17.85
C LYS A 633 -1.69 -0.31 16.93
N ALA A 634 -2.04 0.66 16.07
CA ALA A 634 -1.18 1.19 15.02
C ALA A 634 0.25 1.42 15.52
N THR A 635 1.25 1.12 14.68
CA THR A 635 2.66 1.36 15.00
C THR A 635 2.86 2.76 15.59
N ILE A 636 3.71 2.91 16.61
CA ILE A 636 4.04 4.22 17.22
C ILE A 636 4.53 5.25 16.18
N LYS A 637 5.03 4.78 15.03
CA LYS A 637 5.37 5.57 13.85
C LYS A 637 4.19 6.16 13.07
N GLY A 638 2.94 5.81 13.38
CA GLY A 638 1.77 6.28 12.63
C GLY A 638 1.21 5.32 11.58
N LYS A 639 0.22 5.78 10.81
CA LYS A 639 -0.38 5.02 9.69
C LYS A 639 0.40 5.24 8.40
N ASN A 640 0.38 4.26 7.49
CA ASN A 640 0.85 4.47 6.11
C ASN A 640 0.07 5.65 5.51
N PRO A 641 0.76 6.63 4.90
CA PRO A 641 0.07 7.76 4.30
C PRO A 641 -0.84 7.30 3.16
N GLY A 642 -1.93 8.02 3.00
CA GLY A 642 -2.85 7.86 1.88
C GLY A 642 -2.34 8.56 0.63
N ASP A 643 -2.86 8.15 -0.52
CA ASP A 643 -2.68 8.81 -1.81
C ASP A 643 -3.47 10.12 -1.96
N PHE A 644 -4.19 10.55 -0.91
CA PHE A 644 -4.80 11.87 -0.82
C PHE A 644 -4.01 12.75 0.16
N ILE A 645 -3.49 13.88 -0.31
CA ILE A 645 -2.68 14.84 0.45
C ILE A 645 -3.39 16.19 0.45
N GLU A 646 -3.46 16.82 1.61
CA GLU A 646 -4.12 18.12 1.80
C GLU A 646 -3.33 18.96 2.80
N GLY A 647 -3.35 20.28 2.60
CA GLY A 647 -2.83 21.23 3.58
C GLY A 647 -1.31 21.43 3.57
N LEU A 648 -0.61 21.00 2.51
CA LEU A 648 0.81 21.32 2.29
C LEU A 648 0.93 22.48 1.29
N SER A 649 1.88 23.39 1.54
CA SER A 649 2.33 24.34 0.53
C SER A 649 3.08 23.62 -0.61
N ASP A 650 3.30 24.28 -1.75
CA ASP A 650 4.06 23.69 -2.86
C ASP A 650 5.49 23.30 -2.42
N GLU A 651 6.14 24.15 -1.64
CA GLU A 651 7.49 23.90 -1.11
C GLU A 651 7.51 22.72 -0.14
N ASP A 652 6.53 22.68 0.78
CA ASP A 652 6.39 21.58 1.74
C ASP A 652 6.06 20.25 1.04
N LEU A 653 5.25 20.29 -0.02
CA LEU A 653 4.92 19.12 -0.81
C LEU A 653 6.17 18.59 -1.53
N VAL A 654 6.96 19.46 -2.16
CA VAL A 654 8.21 19.04 -2.80
C VAL A 654 9.17 18.44 -1.78
N GLY A 655 9.33 19.07 -0.61
CA GLY A 655 10.14 18.54 0.49
C GLY A 655 9.62 17.20 1.02
N TYR A 656 8.30 17.06 1.15
CA TYR A 656 7.62 15.83 1.55
C TYR A 656 7.89 14.68 0.57
N LEU A 657 7.76 14.93 -0.74
CA LEU A 657 7.98 13.92 -1.77
C LEU A 657 9.46 13.53 -1.92
N LYS A 658 10.39 14.48 -1.74
CA LYS A 658 11.84 14.20 -1.76
C LYS A 658 12.28 13.24 -0.65
N LYS A 659 11.69 13.35 0.56
CA LYS A 659 11.95 12.43 1.68
C LYS A 659 11.65 10.96 1.38
N LEU A 660 10.90 10.66 0.30
CA LEU A 660 10.56 9.30 -0.09
C LEU A 660 11.66 8.59 -0.89
N TYR A 661 12.61 9.31 -1.48
CA TYR A 661 13.72 8.69 -2.23
C TYR A 661 15.11 9.18 -1.81
N VAL A 662 15.20 10.19 -0.95
CA VAL A 662 16.44 10.63 -0.31
C VAL A 662 16.55 10.00 1.09
N LEU A 663 17.70 9.39 1.40
CA LEU A 663 18.02 8.93 2.76
C LEU A 663 18.19 10.14 3.68
N SER A 664 17.48 10.15 4.81
CA SER A 664 17.52 11.19 5.83
C SER A 664 18.74 11.12 6.74
#